data_AF-N1UP20-F1
#
_entry.id   AF-N1UP20-F1
#
_cell.length_a   1.000
_cell.length_b   1.000
_cell.length_c   1.000
_cell.angle_alpha   90.00
_cell.angle_beta   90.00
_cell.angle_gamma   90.00
#
_symmetry.space_group_name_H-M   'P 1'
#
loop_
_entity.id
_entity.type
_entity.pdbx_description
1 polymer ?
#
loop_
_entity_poly.entity_id
_entity_poly.type
_entity_poly.pdbx_seq_one_letter_code
_entity_poly.pdbx_strand_id
1 'polypeptide(L)'
;EAALERLRASGLDDWAAENLLAYLGEQRQATDIIPSDRALVVERFHDELGDWRVVLHSPFGLPVHAPWALAVGARLQQRYGMDGSAMAADDGIVLRVPMMEDEPPGADLFLFDPEELDQIVTAEVGGSALFASRFRECAARALLLPRQNPAKRTPLWQQRQRSAQLLDVARKYPTFPIVLETVRECLQDVYDLPALKDIAGAIERRELRVLETSTPQPSPFARSLLYGYVASFLYEGDSPLAERRAAALSLDPTLLNDLLGRAELRELLDAAIITRTERELQRLIEDRKVRGAEGIADLLRLLGPLTTAEVAERVRPPEAEVLEHAAGPAPVASADVEPLLAELAQANRALKVGIAGVERWAAVEDAARLRDALGVPLPMGVPLAFIEPVADPLGDLVGRYARTHGPFTAPECAARLGLGVAVVETALRRLLKDGRVADGEFRPPDSDPPPQPGLTEWCDVEVLRRIRRRSLAALRQEVEPVEAATYGRFLPAWQNVGSGLRGLDGIATVVDQLSGVPIPASAWEPLILGSRVANYAPAMLDELMATGEVLWSGAGSLPGNDGWVSLQLAENAPLTLAPQPDFEPSVLQYELLNVLSAQGQYGGGAFFFRQLADALVAGGTQAADADVVTALWELAWAGRITNDTFAPVRALLAGGTTAHRQRPTAPRARSARLGRIGR
;
A
#
# COMPACT_ATOMS: atom_id res chain seq x y z
N GLU A 1 22.17 -6.32 -42.67
CA GLU A 1 22.49 -7.59 -43.36
C GLU A 1 23.59 -8.38 -42.64
N ALA A 2 24.84 -7.92 -42.58
CA ALA A 2 25.93 -8.67 -41.92
C ALA A 2 25.66 -9.09 -40.45
N ALA A 3 25.00 -8.24 -39.66
CA ALA A 3 24.61 -8.59 -38.29
C ALA A 3 23.56 -9.71 -38.22
N LEU A 4 22.63 -9.73 -39.17
CA LEU A 4 21.53 -10.70 -39.24
C LEU A 4 22.05 -12.08 -39.68
N GLU A 5 23.00 -12.12 -40.62
CA GLU A 5 23.72 -13.34 -40.98
C GLU A 5 24.49 -13.95 -39.79
N ARG A 6 25.16 -13.11 -38.99
CA ARG A 6 25.84 -13.56 -37.77
C ARG A 6 24.88 -14.17 -36.75
N LEU A 7 23.71 -13.57 -36.55
CA LEU A 7 22.71 -14.08 -35.60
C LEU A 7 22.13 -15.43 -36.07
N ARG A 8 21.84 -15.56 -37.37
CA ARG A 8 21.42 -16.84 -37.97
C ARG A 8 22.49 -17.92 -37.81
N ALA A 9 23.75 -17.58 -38.03
CA ALA A 9 24.87 -18.52 -37.85
C ALA A 9 25.02 -19.00 -36.39
N SER A 10 24.59 -18.19 -35.41
CA SER A 10 24.53 -18.56 -33.99
C SER A 10 23.29 -19.40 -33.62
N GLY A 11 22.40 -19.69 -34.57
CA GLY A 11 21.23 -20.55 -34.37
C GLY A 11 19.93 -19.81 -34.01
N LEU A 12 19.87 -18.47 -34.14
CA LEU A 12 18.64 -17.71 -33.96
C LEU A 12 17.75 -17.81 -35.21
N ASP A 13 16.44 -17.95 -35.01
CA ASP A 13 15.46 -17.82 -36.09
C ASP A 13 15.30 -16.35 -36.54
N ASP A 14 14.57 -16.14 -37.64
CA ASP A 14 14.41 -14.81 -38.23
C ASP A 14 13.73 -13.82 -37.28
N TRP A 15 12.71 -14.25 -36.54
CA TRP A 15 11.98 -13.39 -35.60
C TRP A 15 12.86 -12.99 -34.42
N ALA A 16 13.61 -13.93 -33.84
CA ALA A 16 14.52 -13.65 -32.74
C ALA A 16 15.67 -12.75 -33.18
N ALA A 17 16.20 -12.95 -34.39
CA ALA A 17 17.26 -12.10 -34.95
C ALA A 17 16.76 -10.68 -35.21
N GLU A 18 15.57 -10.51 -35.80
CA GLU A 18 14.95 -9.21 -36.05
C GLU A 18 14.63 -8.47 -34.75
N ASN A 19 14.03 -9.16 -33.76
CA ASN A 19 13.72 -8.58 -32.46
C ASN A 19 14.97 -8.11 -31.72
N LEU A 20 16.04 -8.91 -31.72
CA LEU A 20 17.29 -8.53 -31.07
C LEU A 20 17.91 -7.29 -31.73
N LEU A 21 17.91 -7.23 -33.07
CA LEU A 21 18.45 -6.07 -33.79
C LEU A 21 17.59 -4.82 -33.58
N ALA A 22 16.27 -4.97 -33.51
CA ALA A 22 15.36 -3.89 -33.17
C ALA A 22 15.62 -3.37 -31.75
N TYR A 23 15.71 -4.27 -30.77
CA TYR A 23 15.98 -3.93 -29.37
C TYR A 23 17.31 -3.19 -29.19
N LEU A 24 18.39 -3.68 -29.82
CA LEU A 24 19.69 -2.99 -29.83
C LEU A 24 19.65 -1.66 -30.60
N GLY A 25 18.85 -1.59 -31.66
CA GLY A 25 18.61 -0.37 -32.43
C GLY A 25 17.94 0.71 -31.60
N GLU A 26 16.87 0.36 -30.87
CA GLU A 26 16.17 1.25 -29.95
C GLU A 26 17.08 1.69 -28.80
N GLN A 27 17.87 0.78 -28.22
CA GLN A 27 18.82 1.13 -27.16
C GLN A 27 19.84 2.16 -27.65
N ARG A 28 20.37 1.95 -28.86
CA ARG A 28 21.31 2.88 -29.48
C ARG A 28 20.67 4.21 -29.81
N GLN A 29 19.40 4.26 -30.20
CA GLN A 29 18.70 5.53 -30.42
C GLN A 29 18.47 6.29 -29.11
N ALA A 30 18.23 5.57 -28.00
CA ALA A 30 17.99 6.19 -26.70
C ALA A 30 19.28 6.72 -26.04
N THR A 31 20.39 5.98 -26.13
CA THR A 31 21.60 6.24 -25.35
C THR A 31 22.86 6.52 -26.19
N ASP A 32 22.73 6.57 -27.52
CA ASP A 32 23.80 6.63 -28.54
C ASP A 32 24.80 5.46 -28.55
N ILE A 33 24.98 4.79 -27.41
CA ILE A 33 26.01 3.78 -27.16
C ILE A 33 25.37 2.59 -26.45
N ILE A 34 25.68 1.39 -26.93
CA ILE A 34 25.21 0.14 -26.32
C ILE A 34 26.22 -0.29 -25.25
N PRO A 35 25.79 -0.57 -24.01
CA PRO A 35 26.65 -1.09 -22.95
C PRO A 35 27.37 -2.39 -23.37
N SER A 36 28.62 -2.54 -22.95
CA SER A 36 29.47 -3.70 -23.30
C SER A 36 30.56 -3.93 -22.25
N ASP A 37 31.35 -4.98 -22.43
CA ASP A 37 32.54 -5.31 -21.65
C ASP A 37 33.63 -4.22 -21.66
N ARG A 38 33.50 -3.20 -22.53
CA ARG A 38 34.46 -2.09 -22.70
C ARG A 38 33.87 -0.70 -22.48
N ALA A 39 32.56 -0.60 -22.32
CA ALA A 39 31.87 0.67 -22.13
C ALA A 39 30.62 0.47 -21.25
N LEU A 40 30.67 1.05 -20.06
CA LEU A 40 29.54 1.18 -19.15
C LEU A 40 28.79 2.48 -19.43
N VAL A 41 27.48 2.46 -19.26
CA VAL A 41 26.63 3.63 -19.49
C VAL A 41 25.87 3.95 -18.21
N VAL A 42 26.00 5.17 -17.73
CA VAL A 42 25.23 5.75 -16.64
C VAL A 42 24.12 6.59 -17.26
N GLU A 43 22.91 6.05 -17.23
CA GLU A 43 21.70 6.70 -17.74
C GLU A 43 20.98 7.42 -16.60
N ARG A 44 20.59 8.67 -16.85
CA ARG A 44 19.84 9.52 -15.91
C ARG A 44 18.52 9.91 -16.54
N PHE A 45 17.42 9.72 -15.81
CA PHE A 45 16.10 10.18 -16.24
C PHE A 45 15.24 10.52 -15.03
N HIS A 46 14.18 11.28 -15.25
CA HIS A 46 13.18 11.53 -14.22
C HIS A 46 12.12 10.44 -14.21
N ASP A 47 11.73 10.02 -13.01
CA ASP A 47 10.49 9.30 -12.76
C ASP A 47 9.28 10.24 -12.91
N GLU A 48 8.08 9.70 -13.08
CA GLU A 48 6.86 10.50 -13.27
C GLU A 48 6.53 11.38 -12.05
N LEU A 49 7.03 11.03 -10.86
CA LEU A 49 6.93 11.85 -9.63
C LEU A 49 7.91 13.04 -9.59
N GLY A 50 8.90 13.06 -10.49
CA GLY A 50 9.99 14.04 -10.56
C GLY A 50 11.27 13.61 -9.85
N ASP A 51 11.30 12.45 -9.19
CA ASP A 51 12.51 11.87 -8.60
C ASP A 51 13.51 11.49 -9.71
N TRP A 52 14.79 11.57 -9.42
CA TRP A 52 15.84 11.13 -10.34
C TRP A 52 16.07 9.62 -10.23
N ARG A 53 16.19 8.98 -11.39
CA ARG A 53 16.68 7.61 -11.52
C ARG A 53 18.05 7.66 -12.17
N VAL A 54 19.02 7.04 -11.53
CA VAL A 54 20.38 6.87 -12.06
C VAL A 54 20.63 5.39 -12.22
N VAL A 55 20.81 4.94 -13.46
CA VAL A 55 20.96 3.53 -13.82
C VAL A 55 22.34 3.31 -14.42
N LEU A 56 23.13 2.45 -13.80
CA LEU A 56 24.38 1.94 -14.38
C LEU A 56 24.06 0.68 -15.18
N HIS A 57 24.31 0.72 -16.48
CA HIS A 57 24.25 -0.44 -17.37
C HIS A 57 25.60 -1.12 -17.47
N SER A 58 25.65 -2.40 -17.10
CA SER A 58 26.89 -3.17 -16.99
C SER A 58 26.63 -4.66 -17.17
N PRO A 59 27.39 -5.40 -18.00
CA PRO A 59 27.16 -6.83 -18.23
C PRO A 59 27.92 -7.76 -17.25
N PHE A 60 28.42 -7.26 -16.12
CA PHE A 60 29.32 -8.01 -15.22
C PHE A 60 28.61 -8.88 -14.16
N GLY A 61 27.28 -8.93 -14.15
CA GLY A 61 26.51 -9.86 -13.32
C GLY A 61 26.30 -9.40 -11.86
N LEU A 62 25.31 -10.02 -11.22
CA LEU A 62 24.90 -9.68 -9.85
C LEU A 62 25.99 -9.86 -8.79
N PRO A 63 26.89 -10.87 -8.84
CA PRO A 63 27.98 -11.02 -7.87
C PRO A 63 28.92 -9.80 -7.78
N VAL A 64 29.04 -9.04 -8.87
CA VAL A 64 29.81 -7.78 -8.94
C VAL A 64 28.93 -6.58 -8.61
N HIS A 65 27.72 -6.52 -9.15
CA HIS A 65 26.85 -5.35 -8.97
C HIS A 65 26.30 -5.22 -7.55
N ALA A 66 26.04 -6.33 -6.85
CA ALA A 66 25.54 -6.30 -5.47
C ALA A 66 26.51 -5.62 -4.49
N PRO A 67 27.80 -6.00 -4.40
CA PRO A 67 28.76 -5.29 -3.56
C PRO A 67 29.02 -3.86 -4.04
N TRP A 68 29.00 -3.61 -5.36
CA TRP A 68 29.14 -2.25 -5.90
C TRP A 68 27.96 -1.35 -5.48
N ALA A 69 26.74 -1.86 -5.50
CA ALA A 69 25.54 -1.13 -5.07
C ALA A 69 25.58 -0.79 -3.57
N LEU A 70 26.13 -1.67 -2.72
CA LEU A 70 26.35 -1.35 -1.30
C LEU A 70 27.31 -0.15 -1.15
N ALA A 71 28.41 -0.15 -1.90
CA ALA A 71 29.37 0.95 -1.85
C ALA A 71 28.78 2.26 -2.34
N VAL A 72 27.99 2.21 -3.42
CA VAL A 72 27.28 3.37 -3.98
C VAL A 72 26.23 3.90 -3.00
N GLY A 73 25.46 3.03 -2.35
CA GLY A 73 24.48 3.41 -1.34
C GLY A 73 25.11 4.13 -0.14
N ALA A 74 26.22 3.60 0.38
CA ALA A 74 26.97 4.23 1.48
C ALA A 74 27.53 5.60 1.08
N ARG A 75 28.10 5.72 -0.12
CA ARG A 75 28.60 7.00 -0.62
C ARG A 75 27.49 8.03 -0.82
N LEU A 76 26.32 7.61 -1.29
CA LEU A 76 25.17 8.48 -1.47
C LEU A 76 24.70 9.04 -0.12
N GLN A 77 24.59 8.17 0.89
CA GLN A 77 24.23 8.58 2.25
C GLN A 77 25.27 9.54 2.85
N GLN A 78 26.56 9.26 2.65
CA GLN A 78 27.63 10.07 3.22
C GLN A 78 27.78 11.45 2.55
N ARG A 79 27.65 11.52 1.22
CA ARG A 79 27.82 12.78 0.46
C ARG A 79 26.57 13.64 0.46
N TYR A 80 25.39 13.03 0.43
CA TYR A 80 24.13 13.75 0.22
C TYR A 80 23.14 13.61 1.39
N GLY A 81 23.43 12.80 2.40
CA GLY A 81 22.52 12.57 3.53
C GLY A 81 21.19 11.93 3.10
N MET A 82 21.18 11.24 1.96
CA MET A 82 20.00 10.61 1.37
C MET A 82 20.10 9.09 1.47
N ASP A 83 19.10 8.48 2.12
CA ASP A 83 18.89 7.02 2.10
C ASP A 83 18.38 6.62 0.71
N GLY A 84 19.26 6.62 -0.29
CA GLY A 84 18.90 6.15 -1.63
C GLY A 84 18.82 4.63 -1.65
N SER A 85 17.67 4.12 -2.08
CA SER A 85 17.53 2.69 -2.38
C SER A 85 18.35 2.35 -3.62
N ALA A 86 19.47 1.67 -3.41
CA ALA A 86 20.27 1.08 -4.46
C ALA A 86 19.87 -0.38 -4.65
N MET A 87 19.52 -0.76 -5.88
CA MET A 87 19.18 -2.13 -6.25
C MET A 87 20.13 -2.63 -7.32
N ALA A 88 20.65 -3.84 -7.12
CA ALA A 88 21.51 -4.51 -8.09
C ALA A 88 20.74 -5.59 -8.84
N ALA A 89 21.07 -5.75 -10.11
CA ALA A 89 20.62 -6.83 -10.99
C ALA A 89 21.81 -7.37 -11.80
N ASP A 90 21.60 -8.41 -12.61
CA ASP A 90 22.67 -8.97 -13.43
C ASP A 90 23.21 -7.98 -14.48
N ASP A 91 22.34 -7.12 -15.01
CA ASP A 91 22.68 -6.21 -16.11
C ASP A 91 22.94 -4.75 -15.65
N GLY A 92 22.94 -4.49 -14.34
CA GLY A 92 23.19 -3.14 -13.85
C GLY A 92 22.81 -2.84 -12.40
N ILE A 93 22.86 -1.56 -12.06
CA ILE A 93 22.49 -1.00 -10.76
C ILE A 93 21.49 0.14 -10.97
N VAL A 94 20.40 0.14 -10.20
CA VAL A 94 19.38 1.20 -10.22
C VAL A 94 19.44 1.96 -8.89
N LEU A 95 19.59 3.28 -8.98
CA LEU A 95 19.53 4.20 -7.85
C LEU A 95 18.29 5.08 -7.96
N ARG A 96 17.60 5.25 -6.83
CA ARG A 96 16.59 6.30 -6.68
C ARG A 96 17.17 7.46 -5.88
N VAL A 97 17.11 8.66 -6.46
CA VAL A 97 17.53 9.91 -5.81
C VAL A 97 16.31 10.83 -5.74
N PRO A 98 15.86 11.24 -4.54
CA PRO A 98 14.78 12.21 -4.38
C PRO A 98 15.03 13.47 -5.20
N MET A 99 13.94 14.13 -5.64
CA MET A 99 14.04 15.38 -6.41
C MET A 99 14.87 16.43 -5.66
N MET A 100 16.01 16.82 -6.25
CA MET A 100 16.86 17.94 -5.80
C MET A 100 16.78 19.09 -6.82
N GLU A 101 17.04 20.32 -6.39
CA GLU A 101 17.11 21.50 -7.28
C GLU A 101 18.38 21.49 -8.16
N ASP A 102 19.43 20.76 -7.73
CA ASP A 102 20.71 20.62 -8.42
C ASP A 102 20.74 19.43 -9.41
N GLU A 103 21.74 19.43 -10.30
CA GLU A 103 21.97 18.33 -11.24
C GLU A 103 22.22 17.00 -10.49
N PRO A 104 21.58 15.89 -10.91
CA PRO A 104 21.70 14.61 -10.22
C PRO A 104 23.15 14.11 -10.23
N PRO A 105 23.52 13.27 -9.24
CA PRO A 105 24.85 12.69 -9.21
C PRO A 105 25.18 11.96 -10.52
N GLY A 106 26.35 12.25 -11.08
CA GLY A 106 26.86 11.65 -12.32
C GLY A 106 27.51 10.28 -12.11
N ALA A 107 28.33 9.87 -13.08
CA ALA A 107 29.08 8.62 -13.07
C ALA A 107 30.05 8.52 -11.88
N ASP A 108 30.47 9.67 -11.32
CA ASP A 108 31.35 9.75 -10.15
C ASP A 108 30.84 8.96 -8.94
N LEU A 109 29.53 8.70 -8.83
CA LEU A 109 29.00 7.84 -7.79
C LEU A 109 29.53 6.41 -7.87
N PHE A 110 29.79 5.92 -9.08
CA PHE A 110 30.21 4.55 -9.36
C PHE A 110 31.74 4.38 -9.40
N LEU A 111 32.50 5.47 -9.34
CA LEU A 111 33.97 5.45 -9.41
C LEU A 111 34.60 5.31 -8.02
N PHE A 112 35.20 4.17 -7.71
CA PHE A 112 35.86 3.93 -6.42
C PHE A 112 37.29 3.46 -6.60
N ASP A 113 38.12 3.78 -5.61
CA ASP A 113 39.45 3.18 -5.53
C ASP A 113 39.31 1.68 -5.11
N PRO A 114 40.06 0.74 -5.69
CA PRO A 114 39.96 -0.68 -5.37
C PRO A 114 40.16 -1.03 -3.89
N GLU A 115 41.01 -0.27 -3.18
CA GLU A 115 41.24 -0.45 -1.74
C GLU A 115 40.08 0.09 -0.88
N GLU A 116 39.42 1.16 -1.35
CA GLU A 116 38.24 1.76 -0.70
C GLU A 116 37.04 0.79 -0.76
N LEU A 117 36.83 0.14 -1.92
CA LEU A 117 35.71 -0.80 -2.12
C LEU A 117 35.68 -1.93 -1.11
N ASP A 118 36.84 -2.53 -0.81
CA ASP A 118 36.94 -3.65 0.13
C ASP A 118 36.48 -3.24 1.54
N GLN A 119 36.90 -2.04 1.97
CA GLN A 119 36.59 -1.50 3.29
C GLN A 119 35.10 -1.17 3.40
N ILE A 120 34.54 -0.50 2.40
CA ILE A 120 33.12 -0.12 2.40
C ILE A 120 32.24 -1.36 2.37
N VAL A 121 32.47 -2.29 1.44
CA VAL A 121 31.63 -3.49 1.34
C VAL A 121 31.69 -4.32 2.61
N THR A 122 32.87 -4.45 3.23
CA THR A 122 33.02 -5.17 4.51
C THR A 122 32.27 -4.49 5.67
N ALA A 123 32.24 -3.16 5.69
CA ALA A 123 31.50 -2.41 6.71
C ALA A 123 29.98 -2.52 6.51
N GLU A 124 29.51 -2.43 5.27
CA GLU A 124 28.09 -2.32 4.94
C GLU A 124 27.38 -3.68 4.80
N VAL A 125 28.12 -4.77 4.51
CA VAL A 125 27.52 -6.10 4.28
C VAL A 125 26.62 -6.52 5.45
N GLY A 126 26.95 -6.19 6.69
CA GLY A 126 26.16 -6.53 7.88
C GLY A 126 24.79 -5.84 7.94
N GLY A 127 24.59 -4.73 7.22
CA GLY A 127 23.31 -4.04 7.08
C GLY A 127 22.42 -4.60 5.96
N SER A 128 22.97 -5.43 5.07
CA SER A 128 22.29 -5.86 3.84
C SER A 128 21.22 -6.94 4.07
N ALA A 129 20.22 -6.95 3.19
CA ALA A 129 19.20 -8.01 3.15
C ALA A 129 19.79 -9.40 2.83
N LEU A 130 20.84 -9.44 1.99
CA LEU A 130 21.57 -10.67 1.70
C LEU A 130 22.17 -11.28 2.96
N PHE A 131 22.83 -10.45 3.79
CA PHE A 131 23.41 -10.89 5.04
C PHE A 131 22.36 -11.46 5.99
N ALA A 132 21.20 -10.80 6.13
CA ALA A 132 20.10 -11.32 6.94
C ALA A 132 19.60 -12.69 6.44
N SER A 133 19.51 -12.88 5.12
CA SER A 133 19.12 -14.17 4.53
C SER A 133 20.18 -15.26 4.75
N ARG A 134 21.45 -14.95 4.52
CA ARG A 134 22.57 -15.89 4.73
C ARG A 134 22.74 -16.23 6.19
N PHE A 135 22.60 -15.26 7.09
CA PHE A 135 22.65 -15.50 8.53
C PHE A 135 21.60 -16.53 8.97
N ARG A 136 20.38 -16.44 8.44
CA ARG A 136 19.31 -17.42 8.68
C ARG A 136 19.70 -18.81 8.19
N GLU A 137 20.31 -18.92 7.02
CA GLU A 137 20.77 -20.18 6.46
C GLU A 137 21.92 -20.77 7.27
N CYS A 138 22.94 -19.98 7.62
CA CYS A 138 24.05 -20.40 8.47
C CYS A 138 23.57 -20.84 9.86
N ALA A 139 22.72 -20.04 10.52
CA ALA A 139 22.17 -20.37 11.85
C ALA A 139 21.31 -21.64 11.84
N ALA A 140 20.54 -21.86 10.76
CA ALA A 140 19.74 -23.06 10.58
C ALA A 140 20.60 -24.30 10.32
N ARG A 141 21.66 -24.15 9.51
CA ARG A 141 22.62 -25.22 9.18
C ARG A 141 23.44 -25.62 10.41
N ALA A 142 23.79 -24.66 11.26
CA ALA A 142 24.46 -24.86 12.54
C ALA A 142 23.53 -25.37 13.66
N LEU A 143 22.23 -25.58 13.37
CA LEU A 143 21.23 -26.05 14.33
C LEU A 143 21.04 -25.14 15.56
N LEU A 144 21.35 -23.84 15.44
CA LEU A 144 21.23 -22.87 16.52
C LEU A 144 19.83 -22.28 16.67
N LEU A 145 19.03 -22.35 15.61
CA LEU A 145 17.63 -21.92 15.66
C LEU A 145 16.81 -22.96 16.44
N PRO A 146 16.19 -22.59 17.58
CA PRO A 146 15.44 -23.53 18.39
C PRO A 146 14.30 -24.13 17.57
N ARG A 147 14.11 -25.46 17.67
CA ARG A 147 13.02 -26.20 17.00
C ARG A 147 12.06 -26.72 18.06
N GLN A 148 10.75 -26.58 17.83
CA GLN A 148 9.74 -27.16 18.72
C GLN A 148 9.65 -28.69 18.56
N ASN A 149 9.88 -29.20 17.35
CA ASN A 149 9.90 -30.63 17.06
C ASN A 149 11.19 -30.97 16.27
N PRO A 150 12.09 -31.82 16.78
CA PRO A 150 13.31 -32.22 16.08
C PRO A 150 13.07 -32.93 14.75
N ALA A 151 11.93 -33.61 14.59
CA ALA A 151 11.59 -34.44 13.44
C ALA A 151 10.93 -33.68 12.28
N LYS A 152 10.56 -32.39 12.46
CA LYS A 152 9.86 -31.59 11.44
C LYS A 152 10.65 -30.33 11.09
N ARG A 153 10.63 -29.95 9.80
CA ARG A 153 11.18 -28.66 9.35
C ARG A 153 10.30 -27.53 9.90
N THR A 154 10.94 -26.49 10.42
CA THR A 154 10.25 -25.28 10.89
C THR A 154 9.71 -24.49 9.69
N PRO A 155 8.46 -23.98 9.74
CA PRO A 155 7.93 -23.09 8.72
C PRO A 155 8.85 -21.88 8.48
N LEU A 156 8.97 -21.45 7.21
CA LEU A 156 9.92 -20.41 6.79
C LEU A 156 9.71 -19.07 7.54
N TRP A 157 8.45 -18.67 7.78
CA TRP A 157 8.14 -17.43 8.48
C TRP A 157 8.64 -17.43 9.94
N GLN A 158 8.48 -18.53 10.67
CA GLN A 158 9.01 -18.69 12.03
C GLN A 158 10.54 -18.71 12.03
N GLN A 159 11.13 -19.32 11.01
CA GLN A 159 12.58 -19.33 10.82
C GLN A 159 13.11 -17.91 10.59
N ARG A 160 12.43 -17.08 9.79
CA ARG A 160 12.77 -15.67 9.57
C ARG A 160 12.68 -14.87 10.87
N GLN A 161 11.57 -14.97 11.61
CA GLN A 161 11.38 -14.24 12.87
C GLN A 161 12.45 -14.59 13.92
N ARG A 162 12.70 -15.89 14.14
CA ARG A 162 13.71 -16.35 15.12
C ARG A 162 15.12 -15.97 14.71
N SER A 163 15.43 -16.04 13.42
CA SER A 163 16.73 -15.64 12.90
C SER A 163 16.97 -14.14 13.04
N ALA A 164 15.96 -13.30 12.80
CA ALA A 164 16.06 -11.86 12.99
C ALA A 164 16.34 -11.52 14.46
N GLN A 165 15.58 -12.10 15.39
CA GLN A 165 15.81 -11.94 16.84
C GLN A 165 17.21 -12.39 17.27
N LEU A 166 17.70 -13.51 16.74
CA LEU A 166 19.05 -13.98 17.01
C LEU A 166 20.11 -13.02 16.44
N LEU A 167 19.88 -12.50 15.23
CA LEU A 167 20.79 -11.55 14.59
C LEU A 167 20.90 -10.26 15.39
N ASP A 168 19.80 -9.71 15.90
CA ASP A 168 19.80 -8.48 16.70
C ASP A 168 20.66 -8.60 17.96
N VAL A 169 20.71 -9.79 18.56
CA VAL A 169 21.60 -10.09 19.69
C VAL A 169 23.03 -10.33 19.20
N ALA A 170 23.21 -11.10 18.12
CA ALA A 170 24.51 -11.48 17.58
C ALA A 170 25.30 -10.28 17.02
N ARG A 171 24.62 -9.23 16.52
CA ARG A 171 25.25 -7.97 16.07
C ARG A 171 26.12 -7.33 17.14
N LYS A 172 25.82 -7.54 18.43
CA LYS A 172 26.61 -7.02 19.56
C LYS A 172 27.92 -7.78 19.79
N TYR A 173 28.09 -8.93 19.16
CA TYR A 173 29.23 -9.84 19.32
C TYR A 173 29.84 -10.14 17.94
N PRO A 174 30.71 -9.28 17.40
CA PRO A 174 31.31 -9.45 16.06
C PRO A 174 32.09 -10.77 15.90
N THR A 175 32.59 -11.33 17.01
CA THR A 175 33.30 -12.61 17.05
C THR A 175 32.37 -13.83 17.10
N PHE A 176 31.05 -13.64 17.02
CA PHE A 176 30.10 -14.76 17.02
C PHE A 176 30.32 -15.61 15.76
N PRO A 177 30.57 -16.93 15.88
CA PRO A 177 30.99 -17.76 14.74
C PRO A 177 30.04 -17.72 13.54
N ILE A 178 28.73 -17.60 13.78
CA ILE A 178 27.75 -17.52 12.68
C ILE A 178 27.81 -16.17 11.97
N VAL A 179 28.08 -15.08 12.69
CA VAL A 179 28.29 -13.77 12.06
C VAL A 179 29.53 -13.84 11.17
N LEU A 180 30.64 -14.38 11.67
CA LEU A 180 31.87 -14.56 10.89
C LEU A 180 31.67 -15.43 9.65
N GLU A 181 31.00 -16.57 9.79
CA GLU A 181 30.70 -17.45 8.64
C GLU A 181 29.76 -16.77 7.64
N THR A 182 28.77 -16.01 8.12
CA THR A 182 27.86 -15.27 7.23
C THR A 182 28.61 -14.19 6.44
N VAL A 183 29.48 -13.43 7.10
CA VAL A 183 30.34 -12.44 6.42
C VAL A 183 31.21 -13.15 5.39
N ARG A 184 31.83 -14.27 5.74
CA ARG A 184 32.66 -15.06 4.83
C ARG A 184 31.86 -15.57 3.62
N GLU A 185 30.67 -16.15 3.83
CA GLU A 185 29.79 -16.63 2.75
C GLU A 185 29.37 -15.47 1.84
N CYS A 186 28.97 -14.33 2.39
CA CYS A 186 28.61 -13.15 1.61
C CYS A 186 29.79 -12.62 0.77
N LEU A 187 30.95 -12.41 1.38
CA LEU A 187 32.09 -11.76 0.71
C LEU A 187 32.88 -12.69 -0.23
N GLN A 188 32.87 -14.00 0.00
CA GLN A 188 33.70 -14.96 -0.75
C GLN A 188 32.91 -15.89 -1.66
N ASP A 189 31.69 -16.30 -1.28
CA ASP A 189 30.92 -17.29 -2.07
C ASP A 189 29.84 -16.63 -2.93
N VAL A 190 29.30 -15.49 -2.48
CA VAL A 190 28.22 -14.78 -3.19
C VAL A 190 28.76 -13.60 -3.98
N TYR A 191 29.58 -12.76 -3.35
CA TYR A 191 30.19 -11.61 -4.01
C TYR A 191 31.49 -11.99 -4.70
N ASP A 192 31.74 -11.33 -5.83
CA ASP A 192 33.02 -11.39 -6.54
C ASP A 192 33.78 -10.06 -6.36
N LEU A 193 34.30 -9.86 -5.16
CA LEU A 193 35.14 -8.70 -4.83
C LEU A 193 36.41 -8.60 -5.69
N PRO A 194 37.13 -9.70 -6.01
CA PRO A 194 38.25 -9.64 -6.95
C PRO A 194 37.85 -9.07 -8.31
N ALA A 195 36.75 -9.54 -8.92
CA ALA A 195 36.29 -9.00 -10.20
C ALA A 195 35.89 -7.53 -10.09
N LEU A 196 35.21 -7.14 -9.01
CA LEU A 196 34.86 -5.73 -8.78
C LEU A 196 36.10 -4.83 -8.66
N LYS A 197 37.16 -5.30 -7.99
CA LYS A 197 38.45 -4.58 -7.90
C LYS A 197 39.15 -4.46 -9.25
N ASP A 198 39.12 -5.53 -10.05
CA ASP A 198 39.68 -5.51 -11.40
C ASP A 198 38.94 -4.54 -12.31
N ILE A 199 37.61 -4.47 -12.19
CA ILE A 199 36.77 -3.50 -12.91
C ILE A 199 37.12 -2.07 -12.49
N ALA A 200 37.18 -1.78 -11.18
CA ALA A 200 37.58 -0.47 -10.68
C ALA A 200 38.97 -0.05 -11.19
N GLY A 201 39.95 -0.96 -11.13
CA GLY A 201 41.28 -0.73 -11.66
C GLY A 201 41.31 -0.56 -13.19
N ALA A 202 40.46 -1.26 -13.95
CA ALA A 202 40.34 -1.08 -15.39
C ALA A 202 39.74 0.29 -15.76
N ILE A 203 38.83 0.82 -14.94
CA ILE A 203 38.28 2.18 -15.10
C ILE A 203 39.37 3.22 -14.83
N GLU A 204 40.15 3.07 -13.75
CA GLU A 204 41.29 3.96 -13.43
C GLU A 204 42.34 3.99 -14.56
N ARG A 205 42.67 2.81 -15.11
CA ARG A 205 43.59 2.67 -16.25
C ARG A 205 42.99 3.11 -17.59
N ARG A 206 41.72 3.50 -17.62
CA ARG A 206 40.96 3.91 -18.82
C ARG A 206 40.84 2.80 -19.88
N GLU A 207 40.93 1.54 -19.45
CA GLU A 207 40.67 0.36 -20.29
C GLU A 207 39.15 0.14 -20.42
N LEU A 208 38.41 0.44 -19.36
CA LEU A 208 36.96 0.43 -19.31
C LEU A 208 36.43 1.87 -19.30
N ARG A 209 35.57 2.23 -20.25
CA ARG A 209 34.98 3.57 -20.33
C ARG A 209 33.68 3.63 -19.53
N VAL A 210 33.46 4.71 -18.81
CA VAL A 210 32.16 5.03 -18.18
C VAL A 210 31.63 6.29 -18.85
N LEU A 211 30.42 6.20 -19.38
CA LEU A 211 29.79 7.26 -20.18
C LEU A 211 28.51 7.69 -19.50
N GLU A 212 28.19 8.97 -19.56
CA GLU A 212 26.94 9.49 -19.03
C GLU A 212 25.99 9.89 -20.14
N THR A 213 24.71 9.62 -19.93
CA THR A 213 23.65 10.11 -20.81
C THR A 213 22.42 10.48 -19.99
N SER A 214 21.67 11.48 -20.45
CA SER A 214 20.42 11.90 -19.85
C SER A 214 19.30 11.70 -20.86
N THR A 215 18.34 10.87 -20.49
CA THR A 215 17.22 10.49 -21.35
C THR A 215 15.91 11.06 -20.78
N PRO A 216 14.97 11.52 -21.63
CA PRO A 216 13.68 12.00 -21.16
C PRO A 216 12.78 10.87 -20.65
N GLN A 217 13.02 9.64 -21.10
CA GLN A 217 12.30 8.41 -20.75
C GLN A 217 13.31 7.27 -20.64
N PRO A 218 13.03 6.23 -19.83
CA PRO A 218 13.95 5.11 -19.65
C PRO A 218 14.22 4.35 -20.96
N SER A 219 15.50 4.12 -21.26
CA SER A 219 15.93 3.31 -22.39
C SER A 219 15.40 1.87 -22.31
N PRO A 220 15.33 1.12 -23.43
CA PRO A 220 14.93 -0.29 -23.42
C PRO A 220 15.66 -1.16 -22.37
N PHE A 221 16.94 -0.90 -22.10
CA PHE A 221 17.71 -1.62 -21.07
C PHE A 221 17.32 -1.16 -19.67
N ALA A 222 17.15 0.15 -19.45
CA ALA A 222 16.72 0.68 -18.15
C ALA A 222 15.33 0.18 -17.78
N ARG A 223 14.42 0.11 -18.76
CA ARG A 223 13.07 -0.46 -18.59
C ARG A 223 13.10 -1.89 -18.05
N SER A 224 13.99 -2.74 -18.56
CA SER A 224 14.15 -4.11 -18.07
C SER A 224 14.65 -4.15 -16.62
N LEU A 225 15.65 -3.32 -16.28
CA LEU A 225 16.20 -3.22 -14.92
C LEU A 225 15.19 -2.67 -13.90
N LEU A 226 14.43 -1.64 -14.28
CA LEU A 226 13.40 -1.06 -13.43
C LEU A 226 12.34 -2.10 -13.05
N TYR A 227 11.99 -3.03 -13.93
CA TYR A 227 11.03 -4.08 -13.60
C TYR A 227 11.50 -4.97 -12.45
N GLY A 228 12.78 -5.36 -12.45
CA GLY A 228 13.39 -6.10 -11.34
C GLY A 228 13.30 -5.33 -10.02
N TYR A 229 13.53 -4.02 -10.06
CA TYR A 229 13.36 -3.11 -8.91
C TYR A 229 11.92 -3.10 -8.41
N VAL A 230 10.94 -3.02 -9.31
CA VAL A 230 9.52 -3.04 -8.92
C VAL A 230 9.16 -4.35 -8.22
N ALA A 231 9.60 -5.48 -8.76
CA ALA A 231 9.31 -6.79 -8.20
C ALA A 231 9.91 -6.96 -6.80
N SER A 232 11.14 -6.50 -6.54
CA SER A 232 11.73 -6.60 -5.20
C SER A 232 10.93 -5.82 -4.16
N PHE A 233 10.44 -4.62 -4.50
CA PHE A 233 9.62 -3.81 -3.59
C PHE A 233 8.19 -4.35 -3.41
N LEU A 234 7.58 -4.93 -4.45
CA LEU A 234 6.23 -5.51 -4.36
C LEU A 234 6.19 -6.76 -3.46
N TYR A 235 7.32 -7.47 -3.36
CA TYR A 235 7.47 -8.70 -2.57
C TYR A 235 8.32 -8.52 -1.30
N GLU A 236 8.86 -7.32 -1.05
CA GLU A 236 9.45 -6.95 0.24
C GLU A 236 8.35 -6.74 1.29
N GLY A 237 7.88 -7.85 1.86
CA GLY A 237 7.17 -7.87 3.14
C GLY A 237 5.63 -7.81 3.12
N ASP A 238 5.06 -8.18 4.27
CA ASP A 238 3.68 -7.87 4.66
C ASP A 238 3.56 -6.38 5.04
N SER A 239 3.91 -5.50 4.11
CA SER A 239 3.65 -4.06 4.26
C SER A 239 2.13 -3.81 4.22
N PRO A 240 1.59 -2.93 5.10
CA PRO A 240 0.19 -2.52 5.05
C PRO A 240 -0.24 -2.08 3.64
N LEU A 241 -1.52 -2.28 3.30
CA LEU A 241 -2.06 -1.96 1.96
C LEU A 241 -1.76 -0.52 1.53
N ALA A 242 -1.71 0.42 2.46
CA ALA A 242 -1.39 1.83 2.19
C ALA A 242 0.09 2.05 1.83
N GLU A 243 1.04 1.31 2.42
CA GLU A 243 2.45 1.32 1.98
C GLU A 243 2.59 0.70 0.59
N ARG A 244 1.84 -0.38 0.31
CA ARG A 244 1.81 -0.99 -1.03
C ARG A 244 1.23 -0.04 -2.08
N ARG A 245 0.14 0.68 -1.78
CA ARG A 245 -0.43 1.71 -2.65
C ARG A 245 0.52 2.89 -2.86
N ALA A 246 1.19 3.33 -1.79
CA ALA A 246 2.21 4.38 -1.87
C ALA A 246 3.42 3.96 -2.75
N ALA A 247 3.83 2.70 -2.67
CA ALA A 247 4.87 2.13 -3.53
C ALA A 247 4.38 2.03 -4.99
N ALA A 248 3.14 1.58 -5.22
CA ALA A 248 2.55 1.48 -6.56
C ALA A 248 2.43 2.85 -7.26
N LEU A 249 2.14 3.92 -6.53
CA LEU A 249 2.12 5.30 -7.04
C LEU A 249 3.51 5.86 -7.41
N SER A 250 4.58 5.21 -6.95
CA SER A 250 5.97 5.53 -7.33
C SER A 250 6.49 4.72 -8.52
N LEU A 251 5.61 3.97 -9.18
CA LEU A 251 5.92 3.17 -10.37
C LEU A 251 5.57 3.93 -11.65
N ASP A 252 6.32 3.63 -12.71
CA ASP A 252 6.06 4.10 -14.07
C ASP A 252 4.87 3.33 -14.68
N PRO A 253 3.73 4.00 -14.93
CA PRO A 253 2.53 3.39 -15.50
C PRO A 253 2.68 3.06 -16.99
N THR A 254 3.57 3.72 -17.74
CA THR A 254 3.81 3.37 -19.15
C THR A 254 4.45 2.00 -19.25
N LEU A 255 5.42 1.73 -18.36
CA LEU A 255 6.04 0.42 -18.16
C LEU A 255 5.04 -0.66 -17.69
N LEU A 256 4.13 -0.32 -16.79
CA LEU A 256 3.09 -1.25 -16.32
C LEU A 256 2.02 -1.50 -17.41
N ASN A 257 1.64 -0.47 -18.16
CA ASN A 257 0.63 -0.56 -19.23
C ASN A 257 1.10 -1.42 -20.41
N ASP A 258 2.38 -1.33 -20.77
CA ASP A 258 2.98 -2.15 -21.84
C ASP A 258 3.03 -3.64 -21.49
N LEU A 259 3.02 -4.00 -20.19
CA LEU A 259 3.22 -5.37 -19.72
C LEU A 259 1.99 -6.02 -19.06
N LEU A 260 1.14 -5.25 -18.38
CA LEU A 260 -0.02 -5.75 -17.60
C LEU A 260 -1.37 -5.39 -18.24
N GLY A 261 -1.37 -4.65 -19.35
CA GLY A 261 -2.57 -3.96 -19.82
C GLY A 261 -2.89 -2.76 -18.92
N ARG A 262 -3.79 -1.89 -19.39
CA ARG A 262 -4.14 -0.59 -18.77
C ARG A 262 -4.31 -0.74 -17.26
N ALA A 263 -3.31 -0.35 -16.48
CA ALA A 263 -3.41 -0.30 -15.03
C ALA A 263 -4.40 0.82 -14.68
N GLU A 264 -5.47 0.46 -13.99
CA GLU A 264 -6.54 1.38 -13.63
C GLU A 264 -6.05 2.34 -12.52
N LEU A 265 -5.32 3.40 -12.89
CA LEU A 265 -4.81 4.45 -11.99
C LEU A 265 -5.89 5.05 -11.07
N ARG A 266 -7.17 4.96 -11.47
CA ARG A 266 -8.35 5.29 -10.65
C ARG A 266 -8.36 4.65 -9.26
N GLU A 267 -7.73 3.50 -9.04
CA GLU A 267 -7.70 2.83 -7.72
C GLU A 267 -6.68 3.45 -6.76
N LEU A 268 -5.72 4.20 -7.29
CA LEU A 268 -4.60 4.77 -6.54
C LEU A 268 -4.75 6.27 -6.28
N LEU A 269 -5.57 6.97 -7.06
CA LEU A 269 -5.82 8.40 -6.91
C LEU A 269 -6.96 8.68 -5.91
N ASP A 270 -6.87 9.83 -5.27
CA ASP A 270 -7.88 10.28 -4.29
C ASP A 270 -8.80 11.33 -4.94
N ALA A 271 -10.11 11.07 -4.91
CA ALA A 271 -11.13 11.93 -5.52
C ALA A 271 -11.19 13.34 -4.91
N ALA A 272 -11.00 13.47 -3.59
CA ALA A 272 -10.98 14.76 -2.91
C ALA A 272 -9.74 15.58 -3.31
N ILE A 273 -8.60 14.93 -3.53
CA ILE A 273 -7.37 15.59 -3.98
C ILE A 273 -7.46 16.05 -5.42
N ILE A 274 -8.07 15.25 -6.31
CA ILE A 274 -8.37 15.66 -7.69
C ILE A 274 -9.24 16.92 -7.67
N THR A 275 -10.37 16.86 -6.95
CA THR A 275 -11.33 17.97 -6.86
C THR A 275 -10.69 19.24 -6.30
N ARG A 276 -9.91 19.12 -5.22
CA ARG A 276 -9.19 20.25 -4.63
C ARG A 276 -8.18 20.83 -5.61
N THR A 277 -7.42 19.99 -6.30
CA THR A 277 -6.39 20.45 -7.25
C THR A 277 -7.02 21.17 -8.43
N GLU A 278 -8.13 20.66 -8.97
CA GLU A 278 -8.89 21.35 -10.01
C GLU A 278 -9.42 22.71 -9.53
N ARG A 279 -10.02 22.79 -8.32
CA ARG A 279 -10.48 24.07 -7.76
C ARG A 279 -9.35 25.08 -7.57
N GLU A 280 -8.14 24.62 -7.22
CA GLU A 280 -6.95 25.49 -7.14
C GLU A 280 -6.54 26.02 -8.52
N LEU A 281 -6.48 25.14 -9.53
CA LEU A 281 -6.14 25.51 -10.91
C LEU A 281 -7.17 26.49 -11.49
N GLN A 282 -8.45 26.27 -11.19
CA GLN A 282 -9.58 27.12 -11.57
C GLN A 282 -9.68 28.43 -10.76
N ARG A 283 -8.78 28.67 -9.79
CA ARG A 283 -8.79 29.86 -8.90
C ARG A 283 -10.09 30.01 -8.08
N LEU A 284 -10.75 28.89 -7.77
CA LEU A 284 -12.00 28.85 -6.98
C LEU A 284 -11.76 28.77 -5.46
N ILE A 285 -10.52 28.49 -5.03
CA ILE A 285 -10.14 28.53 -3.61
C ILE A 285 -9.93 29.98 -3.17
N GLU A 286 -10.38 30.32 -1.95
CA GLU A 286 -10.31 31.67 -1.39
C GLU A 286 -8.93 32.34 -1.50
N ASP A 287 -7.85 31.60 -1.23
CA ASP A 287 -6.46 32.10 -1.32
C ASP A 287 -6.00 32.39 -2.76
N ARG A 288 -6.74 31.89 -3.76
CA ARG A 288 -6.40 32.00 -5.17
C ARG A 288 -7.31 32.97 -5.93
N LYS A 289 -8.41 33.43 -5.32
CA LYS A 289 -9.30 34.45 -5.90
C LYS A 289 -8.56 35.76 -6.16
N VAL A 290 -8.87 36.39 -7.29
CA VAL A 290 -8.21 37.62 -7.75
C VAL A 290 -8.94 38.88 -7.25
N ARG A 291 -8.30 40.04 -7.36
CA ARG A 291 -8.84 41.34 -6.92
C ARG A 291 -8.73 42.38 -8.03
N GLY A 292 -9.75 43.22 -8.17
CA GLY A 292 -9.77 44.36 -9.08
C GLY A 292 -9.68 43.99 -10.57
N ALA A 293 -9.62 45.01 -11.44
CA ALA A 293 -9.58 44.84 -12.89
C ALA A 293 -8.29 44.13 -13.38
N GLU A 294 -7.13 44.45 -12.79
CA GLU A 294 -5.84 43.81 -13.14
C GLU A 294 -5.88 42.30 -12.90
N GLY A 295 -6.41 41.88 -11.75
CA GLY A 295 -6.55 40.46 -11.41
C GLY A 295 -7.49 39.72 -12.38
N ILE A 296 -8.56 40.37 -12.83
CA ILE A 296 -9.49 39.80 -13.83
C ILE A 296 -8.80 39.65 -15.18
N ALA A 297 -7.99 40.62 -15.61
CA ALA A 297 -7.23 40.51 -16.86
C ALA A 297 -6.25 39.32 -16.83
N ASP A 298 -5.54 39.13 -15.72
CA ASP A 298 -4.67 37.96 -15.52
C ASP A 298 -5.47 36.65 -15.47
N LEU A 299 -6.66 36.66 -14.89
CA LEU A 299 -7.55 35.49 -14.85
C LEU A 299 -7.94 35.04 -16.27
N LEU A 300 -8.35 35.97 -17.13
CA LEU A 300 -8.71 35.70 -18.52
C LEU A 300 -7.51 35.18 -19.32
N ARG A 301 -6.31 35.71 -19.05
CA ARG A 301 -5.07 35.25 -19.70
C ARG A 301 -4.68 33.83 -19.29
N LEU A 302 -4.88 33.47 -18.02
CA LEU A 302 -4.51 32.16 -17.47
C LEU A 302 -5.53 31.07 -17.80
N LEU A 303 -6.82 31.32 -17.55
CA LEU A 303 -7.90 30.32 -17.72
C LEU A 303 -8.47 30.31 -19.13
N GLY A 304 -8.36 31.43 -19.86
CA GLY A 304 -9.02 31.63 -21.15
C GLY A 304 -10.45 32.17 -20.98
N PRO A 305 -11.34 31.92 -21.97
CA PRO A 305 -12.65 32.54 -22.01
C PRO A 305 -13.58 32.11 -20.86
N LEU A 306 -14.15 33.08 -20.14
CA LEU A 306 -15.05 32.90 -18.98
C LEU A 306 -16.36 33.68 -19.13
N THR A 307 -17.46 33.18 -18.56
CA THR A 307 -18.71 33.95 -18.43
C THR A 307 -18.62 34.99 -17.30
N THR A 308 -19.53 35.96 -17.27
CA THR A 308 -19.59 36.95 -16.17
C THR A 308 -19.78 36.28 -14.80
N ALA A 309 -20.62 35.25 -14.74
CA ALA A 309 -20.85 34.47 -13.52
C ALA A 309 -19.59 33.71 -13.08
N GLU A 310 -18.88 33.08 -14.01
CA GLU A 310 -17.62 32.36 -13.71
C GLU A 310 -16.51 33.31 -13.22
N VAL A 311 -16.44 34.54 -13.75
CA VAL A 311 -15.50 35.54 -13.24
C VAL A 311 -15.89 35.94 -11.82
N ALA A 312 -17.18 36.16 -11.53
CA ALA A 312 -17.65 36.52 -10.19
C ALA A 312 -17.32 35.47 -9.12
N GLU A 313 -17.37 34.17 -9.44
CA GLU A 313 -16.95 33.09 -8.55
C GLU A 313 -15.45 33.16 -8.17
N ARG A 314 -14.62 33.81 -8.99
CA ARG A 314 -13.15 33.84 -8.88
C ARG A 314 -12.60 35.19 -8.40
N VAL A 315 -13.46 36.17 -8.13
CA VAL A 315 -13.09 37.50 -7.62
C VAL A 315 -13.41 37.58 -6.12
N ARG A 316 -12.52 38.23 -5.35
CA ARG A 316 -12.76 38.54 -3.93
C ARG A 316 -13.47 39.90 -3.81
N PRO A 317 -14.43 40.06 -2.87
CA PRO A 317 -15.05 41.37 -2.63
C PRO A 317 -14.02 42.42 -2.18
N PRO A 318 -14.24 43.71 -2.49
CA PRO A 318 -13.38 44.81 -2.04
C PRO A 318 -13.35 44.93 -0.50
N GLU A 319 -12.19 45.23 0.07
CA GLU A 319 -11.93 45.21 1.52
C GLU A 319 -12.81 46.18 2.35
N ALA A 320 -13.49 47.14 1.71
CA ALA A 320 -14.33 48.14 2.38
C ALA A 320 -15.61 47.56 3.03
N GLU A 321 -16.07 46.36 2.65
CA GLU A 321 -17.31 45.75 3.17
C GLU A 321 -17.08 44.65 4.22
N VAL A 322 -15.82 44.33 4.54
CA VAL A 322 -15.49 43.22 5.47
C VAL A 322 -15.57 43.64 6.94
N LEU A 323 -15.73 44.94 7.24
CA LEU A 323 -15.66 45.47 8.61
C LEU A 323 -16.96 45.37 9.42
N GLU A 324 -18.11 44.93 8.87
CA GLU A 324 -19.36 44.91 9.65
C GLU A 324 -20.12 43.58 9.77
N HIS A 325 -19.77 42.49 9.07
CA HIS A 325 -20.53 41.23 9.18
C HIS A 325 -19.66 40.02 9.54
N ALA A 326 -19.94 39.42 10.71
CA ALA A 326 -19.27 38.23 11.27
C ALA A 326 -19.71 36.89 10.61
N ALA A 327 -20.29 36.96 9.42
CA ALA A 327 -20.50 35.81 8.54
C ALA A 327 -19.46 35.91 7.42
N GLY A 328 -18.85 34.80 7.00
CA GLY A 328 -17.76 34.79 6.01
C GLY A 328 -18.05 35.60 4.73
N PRO A 329 -17.02 35.89 3.92
CA PRO A 329 -17.14 36.80 2.79
C PRO A 329 -18.32 36.42 1.87
N ALA A 330 -19.23 37.36 1.65
CA ALA A 330 -20.37 37.18 0.76
C ALA A 330 -19.89 36.94 -0.69
N PRO A 331 -20.57 36.07 -1.46
CA PRO A 331 -20.23 35.86 -2.86
C PRO A 331 -20.40 37.16 -3.65
N VAL A 332 -19.40 37.53 -4.46
CA VAL A 332 -19.47 38.69 -5.36
C VAL A 332 -20.55 38.42 -6.40
N ALA A 333 -21.48 39.36 -6.60
CA ALA A 333 -22.52 39.20 -7.61
C ALA A 333 -21.96 39.52 -9.00
N SER A 334 -22.51 38.89 -10.04
CA SER A 334 -22.14 39.19 -11.44
C SER A 334 -22.26 40.68 -11.78
N ALA A 335 -23.22 41.37 -11.15
CA ALA A 335 -23.45 42.81 -11.30
C ALA A 335 -22.26 43.68 -10.87
N ASP A 336 -21.45 43.22 -9.91
CA ASP A 336 -20.29 43.97 -9.40
C ASP A 336 -19.07 43.83 -10.33
N VAL A 337 -19.04 42.78 -11.14
CA VAL A 337 -17.92 42.44 -12.04
C VAL A 337 -18.12 42.96 -13.46
N GLU A 338 -19.37 43.04 -13.92
CA GLU A 338 -19.73 43.62 -15.22
C GLU A 338 -19.08 44.99 -15.52
N PRO A 339 -19.06 45.99 -14.60
CA PRO A 339 -18.41 47.27 -14.87
C PRO A 339 -16.89 47.13 -15.06
N LEU A 340 -16.22 46.26 -14.30
CA LEU A 340 -14.78 46.00 -14.43
C LEU A 340 -14.44 45.32 -15.74
N LEU A 341 -15.28 44.38 -16.20
CA LEU A 341 -15.12 43.73 -17.51
C LEU A 341 -15.36 44.72 -18.65
N ALA A 342 -16.34 45.62 -18.51
CA ALA A 342 -16.60 46.69 -19.48
C ALA A 342 -15.42 47.69 -19.56
N GLU A 343 -14.80 48.03 -18.43
CA GLU A 343 -13.59 48.85 -18.37
C GLU A 343 -12.43 48.18 -19.13
N LEU A 344 -12.19 46.88 -18.88
CA LEU A 344 -11.15 46.12 -19.60
C LEU A 344 -11.42 46.04 -21.11
N ALA A 345 -12.68 45.96 -21.52
CA ALA A 345 -13.08 45.96 -22.92
C ALA A 345 -12.83 47.31 -23.59
N GLN A 346 -13.19 48.42 -22.92
CA GLN A 346 -12.91 49.78 -23.40
C GLN A 346 -11.40 50.06 -23.51
N ALA A 347 -10.61 49.47 -22.60
CA ALA A 347 -9.15 49.55 -22.62
C ALA A 347 -8.47 48.62 -23.65
N ASN A 348 -9.23 47.87 -24.46
CA ASN A 348 -8.73 46.85 -25.39
C ASN A 348 -7.89 45.75 -24.72
N ARG A 349 -8.22 45.36 -23.48
CA ARG A 349 -7.55 44.28 -22.73
C ARG A 349 -8.37 43.00 -22.67
N ALA A 350 -9.69 43.11 -22.84
CA ALA A 350 -10.60 41.98 -22.92
C ALA A 350 -11.53 42.14 -24.13
N LEU A 351 -12.05 41.01 -24.63
CA LEU A 351 -13.01 40.97 -25.73
C LEU A 351 -14.20 40.08 -25.37
N LYS A 352 -15.40 40.48 -25.81
CA LYS A 352 -16.63 39.72 -25.63
C LYS A 352 -16.89 38.90 -26.89
N VAL A 353 -17.01 37.58 -26.74
CA VAL A 353 -17.15 36.61 -27.84
C VAL A 353 -18.20 35.56 -27.54
N GLY A 354 -18.85 35.06 -28.60
CA GLY A 354 -19.74 33.90 -28.50
C GLY A 354 -18.97 32.60 -28.72
N ILE A 355 -18.97 31.71 -27.73
CA ILE A 355 -18.35 30.37 -27.81
C ILE A 355 -19.39 29.34 -27.40
N ALA A 356 -19.60 28.32 -28.23
CA ALA A 356 -20.61 27.27 -27.99
C ALA A 356 -22.03 27.82 -27.70
N GLY A 357 -22.40 28.96 -28.30
CA GLY A 357 -23.70 29.62 -28.09
C GLY A 357 -23.81 30.43 -26.79
N VAL A 358 -22.73 30.56 -26.02
CA VAL A 358 -22.68 31.34 -24.76
C VAL A 358 -21.74 32.53 -24.92
N GLU A 359 -22.15 33.70 -24.43
CA GLU A 359 -21.28 34.88 -24.39
C GLU A 359 -20.22 34.73 -23.28
N ARG A 360 -18.95 34.95 -23.66
CA ARG A 360 -17.79 34.86 -22.78
C ARG A 360 -16.84 36.02 -23.01
N TRP A 361 -16.13 36.38 -21.95
CA TRP A 361 -15.03 37.33 -21.96
C TRP A 361 -13.72 36.57 -22.13
N ALA A 362 -12.86 37.04 -23.02
CA ALA A 362 -11.52 36.49 -23.23
C ALA A 362 -10.48 37.61 -23.23
N ALA A 363 -9.21 37.26 -22.99
CA ALA A 363 -8.12 38.21 -23.09
C ALA A 363 -7.91 38.64 -24.55
N VAL A 364 -7.50 39.88 -24.79
CA VAL A 364 -7.31 40.40 -26.16
C VAL A 364 -6.24 39.61 -26.93
N GLU A 365 -5.24 39.10 -26.21
CA GLU A 365 -4.12 38.29 -26.71
C GLU A 365 -4.56 36.94 -27.30
N ASP A 366 -5.79 36.51 -27.02
CA ASP A 366 -6.38 35.29 -27.56
C ASP A 366 -7.17 35.51 -28.85
N ALA A 367 -7.28 36.75 -29.34
CA ALA A 367 -8.07 37.08 -30.53
C ALA A 367 -7.71 36.20 -31.74
N ALA A 368 -6.43 36.11 -32.12
CA ALA A 368 -5.98 35.24 -33.20
C ALA A 368 -6.29 33.76 -32.94
N ARG A 369 -6.08 33.27 -31.70
CA ARG A 369 -6.35 31.87 -31.33
C ARG A 369 -7.82 31.51 -31.47
N LEU A 370 -8.71 32.38 -30.99
CA LEU A 370 -10.16 32.18 -31.04
C LEU A 370 -10.70 32.26 -32.47
N ARG A 371 -10.18 33.19 -33.29
CA ARG A 371 -10.54 33.29 -34.70
C ARG A 371 -10.11 32.04 -35.47
N ASP A 372 -8.85 31.64 -35.33
CA ASP A 372 -8.26 30.58 -36.18
C ASP A 372 -8.68 29.18 -35.72
N ALA A 373 -8.85 28.94 -34.41
CA ALA A 373 -9.25 27.63 -33.90
C ALA A 373 -10.78 27.42 -33.89
N LEU A 374 -11.55 28.44 -33.50
CA LEU A 374 -12.98 28.32 -33.26
C LEU A 374 -13.85 29.02 -34.32
N GLY A 375 -13.25 29.79 -35.24
CA GLY A 375 -13.99 30.56 -36.24
C GLY A 375 -14.79 31.72 -35.65
N VAL A 376 -14.41 32.19 -34.46
CA VAL A 376 -15.17 33.23 -33.73
C VAL A 376 -14.97 34.60 -34.41
N PRO A 377 -16.05 35.33 -34.73
CA PRO A 377 -15.93 36.68 -35.29
C PRO A 377 -15.39 37.65 -34.23
N LEU A 378 -14.32 38.37 -34.57
CA LEU A 378 -13.71 39.36 -33.67
C LEU A 378 -14.47 40.70 -33.74
N PRO A 379 -14.69 41.38 -32.60
CA PRO A 379 -15.32 42.69 -32.57
C PRO A 379 -14.45 43.76 -33.24
N MET A 380 -15.08 44.85 -33.71
CA MET A 380 -14.36 45.99 -34.27
C MET A 380 -13.54 46.69 -33.18
N GLY A 381 -12.27 46.98 -33.45
CA GLY A 381 -11.37 47.70 -32.53
C GLY A 381 -10.17 46.89 -32.00
N VAL A 382 -10.09 45.58 -32.29
CA VAL A 382 -8.93 44.76 -31.90
C VAL A 382 -7.66 45.21 -32.66
N PRO A 383 -6.55 45.52 -31.96
CA PRO A 383 -5.28 45.91 -32.59
C PRO A 383 -4.71 44.82 -33.51
N LEU A 384 -4.10 45.24 -34.64
CA LEU A 384 -3.52 44.32 -35.65
C LEU A 384 -2.50 43.33 -35.06
N ALA A 385 -1.72 43.74 -34.05
CA ALA A 385 -0.74 42.90 -33.39
C ALA A 385 -1.34 41.63 -32.74
N PHE A 386 -2.63 41.65 -32.36
CA PHE A 386 -3.31 40.50 -31.74
C PHE A 386 -4.06 39.62 -32.75
N ILE A 387 -3.99 39.96 -34.05
CA ILE A 387 -4.72 39.30 -35.14
C ILE A 387 -3.75 38.46 -36.01
N GLU A 388 -2.45 38.56 -35.76
CA GLU A 388 -1.42 37.78 -36.45
C GLU A 388 -1.62 36.27 -36.21
N PRO A 389 -1.51 35.43 -37.26
CA PRO A 389 -1.70 33.99 -37.14
C PRO A 389 -0.72 33.35 -36.14
N VAL A 390 -1.24 32.48 -35.29
CA VAL A 390 -0.45 31.67 -34.34
C VAL A 390 -0.15 30.30 -34.97
N ALA A 391 1.00 29.71 -34.64
CA ALA A 391 1.43 28.43 -35.22
C ALA A 391 0.48 27.26 -34.93
N ASP A 392 -0.03 27.15 -33.70
CA ASP A 392 -0.97 26.08 -33.31
C ASP A 392 -2.12 26.58 -32.41
N PRO A 393 -3.11 27.29 -32.99
CA PRO A 393 -4.25 27.84 -32.25
C PRO A 393 -5.05 26.79 -31.47
N LEU A 394 -5.30 25.64 -32.09
CA LEU A 394 -6.11 24.56 -31.50
C LEU A 394 -5.37 23.86 -30.36
N GLY A 395 -4.09 23.53 -30.55
CA GLY A 395 -3.27 22.91 -29.51
C GLY A 395 -3.02 23.85 -28.32
N ASP A 396 -2.93 25.16 -28.57
CA ASP A 396 -2.84 26.16 -27.50
C ASP A 396 -4.09 26.19 -26.61
N LEU A 397 -5.29 26.21 -27.22
CA LEU A 397 -6.55 26.23 -26.48
C LEU A 397 -6.81 24.93 -25.73
N VAL A 398 -6.64 23.78 -26.39
CA VAL A 398 -6.81 22.46 -25.77
C VAL A 398 -5.74 22.24 -24.68
N GLY A 399 -4.50 22.63 -24.93
CA GLY A 399 -3.42 22.55 -23.94
C GLY A 399 -3.63 23.48 -22.75
N ARG A 400 -4.24 24.66 -22.94
CA ARG A 400 -4.64 25.54 -21.83
C ARG A 400 -5.78 24.92 -21.02
N TYR A 401 -6.76 24.30 -21.68
CA TYR A 401 -7.83 23.59 -21.00
C TYR A 401 -7.26 22.47 -20.12
N ALA A 402 -6.33 21.67 -20.65
CA ALA A 402 -5.69 20.58 -19.90
C ALA A 402 -4.91 21.07 -18.67
N ARG A 403 -4.19 22.20 -18.76
CA ARG A 403 -3.43 22.78 -17.64
C ARG A 403 -4.30 23.40 -16.54
N THR A 404 -5.57 23.65 -16.82
CA THR A 404 -6.48 24.36 -15.89
C THR A 404 -7.55 23.46 -15.28
N HIS A 405 -7.65 22.20 -15.71
CA HIS A 405 -8.62 21.23 -15.21
C HIS A 405 -7.90 20.00 -14.64
N GLY A 406 -8.63 19.21 -13.84
CA GLY A 406 -8.19 17.86 -13.45
C GLY A 406 -8.26 16.90 -14.65
N PRO A 407 -8.29 15.58 -14.41
CA PRO A 407 -8.62 14.62 -15.48
C PRO A 407 -9.97 14.95 -16.11
N PHE A 408 -10.05 14.93 -17.44
CA PHE A 408 -11.25 15.28 -18.21
C PHE A 408 -11.44 14.38 -19.43
N THR A 409 -12.65 14.35 -19.99
CA THR A 409 -12.94 13.58 -21.21
C THR A 409 -12.92 14.48 -22.46
N ALA A 410 -12.63 13.91 -23.63
CA ALA A 410 -12.67 14.69 -24.89
C ALA A 410 -14.03 15.38 -25.14
N PRO A 411 -15.19 14.77 -24.84
CA PRO A 411 -16.50 15.44 -24.89
C PRO A 411 -16.63 16.67 -23.98
N GLU A 412 -16.07 16.65 -22.76
CA GLU A 412 -16.12 17.78 -21.83
C GLU A 412 -15.36 18.99 -22.39
N CYS A 413 -14.14 18.77 -22.89
CA CYS A 413 -13.34 19.82 -23.53
C CYS A 413 -14.00 20.34 -24.81
N ALA A 414 -14.55 19.44 -25.64
CA ALA A 414 -15.28 19.79 -26.86
C ALA A 414 -16.51 20.65 -26.57
N ALA A 415 -17.30 20.30 -25.55
CA ALA A 415 -18.45 21.09 -25.11
C ALA A 415 -18.03 22.48 -24.61
N ARG A 416 -16.93 22.59 -23.85
CA ARG A 416 -16.42 23.89 -23.36
C ARG A 416 -16.00 24.82 -24.50
N LEU A 417 -15.32 24.28 -25.51
CA LEU A 417 -14.76 25.05 -26.64
C LEU A 417 -15.73 25.22 -27.82
N GLY A 418 -16.83 24.47 -27.86
CA GLY A 418 -17.77 24.48 -28.99
C GLY A 418 -17.22 23.77 -30.22
N LEU A 419 -16.36 22.77 -30.04
CA LEU A 419 -15.72 22.00 -31.09
C LEU A 419 -16.34 20.60 -31.22
N GLY A 420 -16.10 19.93 -32.35
CA GLY A 420 -16.42 18.51 -32.50
C GLY A 420 -15.45 17.64 -31.71
N VAL A 421 -15.93 16.57 -31.07
CA VAL A 421 -15.11 15.64 -30.25
C VAL A 421 -13.90 15.11 -31.01
N ALA A 422 -14.06 14.72 -32.28
CA ALA A 422 -12.97 14.21 -33.12
C ALA A 422 -11.84 15.25 -33.36
N VAL A 423 -12.16 16.54 -33.40
CA VAL A 423 -11.18 17.63 -33.57
C VAL A 423 -10.34 17.75 -32.30
N VAL A 424 -11.00 17.73 -31.14
CA VAL A 424 -10.34 17.77 -29.83
C VAL A 424 -9.49 16.52 -29.61
N GLU A 425 -9.99 15.33 -29.92
CA GLU A 425 -9.21 14.08 -29.84
C GLU A 425 -7.96 14.13 -30.72
N THR A 426 -8.06 14.68 -31.93
CA THR A 426 -6.89 14.81 -32.82
C THR A 426 -5.84 15.74 -32.21
N ALA A 427 -6.27 16.86 -31.61
CA ALA A 427 -5.37 17.78 -30.92
C ALA A 427 -4.74 17.14 -29.67
N LEU A 428 -5.53 16.42 -28.87
CA LEU A 428 -5.06 15.69 -27.69
C LEU A 428 -4.05 14.60 -28.05
N ARG A 429 -4.27 13.85 -29.14
CA ARG A 429 -3.32 12.85 -29.64
C ARG A 429 -1.99 13.47 -30.08
N ARG A 430 -2.01 14.68 -30.66
CA ARG A 430 -0.78 15.41 -30.97
C ARG A 430 -0.08 15.86 -29.69
N LEU A 431 -0.82 16.43 -28.73
CA LEU A 431 -0.26 16.82 -27.42
C LEU A 431 0.29 15.62 -26.63
N LEU A 432 -0.30 14.44 -26.80
CA LEU A 432 0.19 13.18 -26.23
C LEU A 432 1.54 12.79 -26.83
N LYS A 433 1.69 12.90 -28.16
CA LYS A 433 2.97 12.68 -28.85
C LYS A 433 4.06 13.68 -28.41
N ASP A 434 3.65 14.91 -28.10
CA ASP A 434 4.53 15.96 -27.59
C ASP A 434 4.81 15.82 -26.07
N GLY A 435 4.25 14.80 -25.40
CA GLY A 435 4.45 14.55 -23.96
C GLY A 435 3.81 15.59 -23.03
N ARG A 436 2.81 16.36 -23.51
CA ARG A 436 2.15 17.43 -22.75
C ARG A 436 0.90 16.95 -22.00
N VAL A 437 0.24 15.93 -22.51
CA VAL A 437 -0.93 15.30 -21.87
C VAL A 437 -0.72 13.79 -21.80
N ALA A 438 -1.36 13.15 -20.82
CA ALA A 438 -1.44 11.71 -20.68
C ALA A 438 -2.89 11.24 -20.88
N ASP A 439 -3.07 10.05 -21.45
CA ASP A 439 -4.37 9.39 -21.58
C ASP A 439 -4.49 8.19 -20.63
N GLY A 440 -5.71 7.88 -20.18
CA GLY A 440 -5.94 6.77 -19.24
C GLY A 440 -7.30 6.83 -18.55
N GLU A 441 -7.36 6.18 -17.38
CA GLU A 441 -8.52 6.18 -16.50
C GLU A 441 -8.07 6.68 -15.12
N PHE A 442 -8.37 7.93 -14.82
CA PHE A 442 -7.79 8.65 -13.69
C PHE A 442 -8.81 8.94 -12.59
N ARG A 443 -10.09 9.23 -12.91
CA ARG A 443 -11.12 9.55 -11.92
C ARG A 443 -11.54 8.29 -11.14
N PRO A 444 -11.39 8.27 -9.79
CA PRO A 444 -11.96 7.21 -8.95
C PRO A 444 -13.50 7.13 -9.03
N PRO A 445 -14.13 6.00 -8.66
CA PRO A 445 -15.59 5.80 -8.73
C PRO A 445 -16.41 6.81 -7.93
N ASP A 446 -15.84 7.33 -6.85
CA ASP A 446 -16.38 8.32 -5.92
C ASP A 446 -16.10 9.78 -6.36
N SER A 447 -15.53 9.99 -7.55
CA SER A 447 -15.35 11.32 -8.13
C SER A 447 -16.68 11.97 -8.50
N ASP A 448 -16.69 13.31 -8.51
CA ASP A 448 -17.78 14.11 -9.04
C ASP A 448 -17.26 15.00 -10.19
N PRO A 449 -17.63 14.73 -11.46
CA PRO A 449 -18.55 13.69 -11.90
C PRO A 449 -17.93 12.28 -11.86
N PRO A 450 -18.74 11.22 -11.73
CA PRO A 450 -18.25 9.85 -11.72
C PRO A 450 -17.64 9.46 -13.09
N PRO A 451 -16.65 8.56 -13.12
CA PRO A 451 -16.01 8.13 -14.36
C PRO A 451 -17.03 7.47 -15.29
N GLN A 452 -16.94 7.78 -16.59
CA GLN A 452 -17.81 7.20 -17.61
C GLN A 452 -17.15 5.95 -18.21
N PRO A 453 -17.75 4.75 -18.08
CA PRO A 453 -17.15 3.52 -18.58
C PRO A 453 -16.90 3.57 -20.09
N GLY A 454 -15.69 3.19 -20.52
CA GLY A 454 -15.32 3.07 -21.93
C GLY A 454 -14.90 4.38 -22.62
N LEU A 455 -14.89 5.51 -21.89
CA LEU A 455 -14.33 6.77 -22.39
C LEU A 455 -12.91 6.98 -21.86
N THR A 456 -12.01 7.38 -22.74
CA THR A 456 -10.63 7.74 -22.37
C THR A 456 -10.60 9.11 -21.72
N GLU A 457 -9.97 9.19 -20.55
CA GLU A 457 -9.71 10.43 -19.84
C GLU A 457 -8.32 10.96 -20.20
N TRP A 458 -8.18 12.28 -20.12
CA TRP A 458 -6.99 13.03 -20.47
C TRP A 458 -6.62 13.95 -19.32
N CYS A 459 -5.33 14.12 -19.07
CA CYS A 459 -4.84 15.06 -18.07
C CYS A 459 -3.51 15.67 -18.53
N ASP A 460 -3.25 16.92 -18.16
CA ASP A 460 -1.91 17.51 -18.35
C ASP A 460 -0.89 16.79 -17.44
N VAL A 461 0.31 16.56 -17.96
CA VAL A 461 1.35 15.76 -17.27
C VAL A 461 1.77 16.41 -15.95
N GLU A 462 1.89 17.74 -15.88
CA GLU A 462 2.25 18.45 -14.66
C GLU A 462 1.13 18.43 -13.62
N VAL A 463 -0.12 18.56 -14.09
CA VAL A 463 -1.30 18.47 -13.23
C VAL A 463 -1.42 17.07 -12.64
N LEU A 464 -1.29 16.03 -13.46
CA LEU A 464 -1.34 14.64 -13.02
C LEU A 464 -0.24 14.32 -12.01
N ARG A 465 1.00 14.79 -12.25
CA ARG A 465 2.11 14.67 -11.30
C ARG A 465 1.79 15.32 -9.95
N ARG A 466 1.20 16.52 -9.97
CA ARG A 466 0.80 17.24 -8.75
C ARG A 466 -0.29 16.50 -7.96
N ILE A 467 -1.29 15.94 -8.66
CA ILE A 467 -2.36 15.12 -8.06
C ILE A 467 -1.73 13.91 -7.38
N ARG A 468 -0.90 13.14 -8.10
CA ARG A 468 -0.24 11.93 -7.58
C ARG A 468 0.61 12.21 -6.35
N ARG A 469 1.44 13.26 -6.39
CA ARG A 469 2.29 13.63 -5.25
C ARG A 469 1.46 13.91 -3.99
N ARG A 470 0.32 14.58 -4.16
CA ARG A 470 -0.61 14.89 -3.05
C ARG A 470 -1.33 13.64 -2.55
N SER A 471 -1.81 12.78 -3.45
CA SER A 471 -2.43 11.50 -3.08
C SER A 471 -1.45 10.58 -2.33
N LEU A 472 -0.19 10.54 -2.77
CA LEU A 472 0.88 9.83 -2.06
C LEU A 472 1.14 10.41 -0.68
N ALA A 473 1.17 11.74 -0.54
CA ALA A 473 1.38 12.40 0.74
C ALA A 473 0.22 12.11 1.72
N ALA A 474 -1.03 12.13 1.24
CA ALA A 474 -2.19 11.77 2.04
C ALA A 474 -2.15 10.31 2.51
N LEU A 475 -1.85 9.36 1.61
CA LEU A 475 -1.69 7.95 1.97
C LEU A 475 -0.56 7.73 2.98
N ARG A 476 0.56 8.45 2.86
CA ARG A 476 1.64 8.38 3.85
C ARG A 476 1.23 8.92 5.22
N GLN A 477 0.42 9.97 5.22
CA GLN A 477 -0.10 10.55 6.46
C GLN A 477 -1.07 9.59 7.17
N GLU A 478 -1.84 8.78 6.43
CA GLU A 478 -2.70 7.74 7.02
C GLU A 478 -1.92 6.62 7.73
N VAL A 479 -0.66 6.39 7.34
CA VAL A 479 0.21 5.33 7.87
C VAL A 479 1.19 5.85 8.93
N GLU A 480 1.15 7.16 9.22
CA GLU A 480 2.12 7.75 10.12
C GLU A 480 2.03 7.15 11.54
N PRO A 481 3.15 6.70 12.13
CA PRO A 481 3.16 6.15 13.48
C PRO A 481 2.59 7.14 14.49
N VAL A 482 1.55 6.73 15.21
CA VAL A 482 0.97 7.56 16.27
C VAL A 482 1.82 7.51 17.54
N GLU A 483 1.76 8.57 18.33
CA GLU A 483 2.40 8.58 19.66
C GLU A 483 1.89 7.43 20.55
N ALA A 484 2.78 6.91 21.41
CA ALA A 484 2.44 5.82 22.33
C ALA A 484 1.23 6.15 23.23
N ALA A 485 1.04 7.42 23.60
CA ALA A 485 -0.11 7.88 24.37
C ALA A 485 -1.43 7.79 23.59
N THR A 486 -1.40 7.96 22.27
CA THR A 486 -2.56 7.78 21.40
C THR A 486 -2.90 6.31 21.25
N TYR A 487 -1.89 5.45 21.04
CA TYR A 487 -2.09 4.00 21.01
C TYR A 487 -2.66 3.46 22.34
N GLY A 488 -2.14 3.94 23.48
CA GLY A 488 -2.62 3.56 24.81
C GLY A 488 -4.08 3.95 25.09
N ARG A 489 -4.60 5.02 24.48
CA ARG A 489 -6.02 5.40 24.56
C ARG A 489 -6.88 4.61 23.56
N PHE A 490 -6.34 4.37 22.37
CA PHE A 490 -7.04 3.64 21.31
C PHE A 490 -7.28 2.18 21.68
N LEU A 491 -6.25 1.48 22.18
CA LEU A 491 -6.30 0.02 22.35
C LEU A 491 -7.44 -0.45 23.28
N PRO A 492 -7.67 0.13 24.47
CA PRO A 492 -8.82 -0.24 25.31
C PRO A 492 -10.16 0.06 24.65
N ALA A 493 -10.29 1.20 23.96
CA ALA A 493 -11.51 1.58 23.26
C ALA A 493 -11.83 0.64 22.09
N TRP A 494 -10.81 0.31 21.28
CA TRP A 494 -10.89 -0.67 20.21
C TRP A 494 -11.30 -2.05 20.72
N GLN A 495 -10.73 -2.47 21.86
CA GLN A 495 -11.06 -3.71 22.55
C GLN A 495 -12.37 -3.66 23.35
N ASN A 496 -13.16 -2.60 23.18
CA ASN A 496 -14.45 -2.39 23.85
C ASN A 496 -14.39 -2.37 25.40
N VAL A 497 -13.22 -2.14 25.98
CA VAL A 497 -13.06 -2.08 27.44
C VAL A 497 -13.61 -0.76 27.94
N GLY A 498 -14.71 -0.82 28.71
CA GLY A 498 -15.43 0.37 29.17
C GLY A 498 -16.30 1.04 28.10
N SER A 499 -16.41 0.49 26.88
CA SER A 499 -17.23 1.05 25.79
C SER A 499 -18.74 0.81 25.97
N GLY A 500 -19.12 -0.04 26.92
CA GLY A 500 -20.51 -0.19 27.37
C GLY A 500 -21.41 -0.98 26.42
N LEU A 501 -20.85 -1.99 25.73
CA LEU A 501 -21.64 -2.98 24.96
C LEU A 501 -22.76 -3.57 25.83
N ARG A 502 -23.87 -4.00 25.23
CA ARG A 502 -25.05 -4.47 25.98
C ARG A 502 -25.66 -5.72 25.35
N GLY A 503 -26.24 -6.56 26.22
CA GLY A 503 -27.01 -7.73 25.78
C GLY A 503 -26.17 -8.78 25.07
N LEU A 504 -26.87 -9.64 24.32
CA LEU A 504 -26.30 -10.79 23.61
C LEU A 504 -25.38 -10.36 22.46
N ASP A 505 -25.79 -9.39 21.65
CA ASP A 505 -24.97 -8.84 20.54
C ASP A 505 -23.63 -8.28 21.05
N GLY A 506 -23.63 -7.67 22.23
CA GLY A 506 -22.41 -7.22 22.89
C GLY A 506 -21.46 -8.36 23.24
N ILE A 507 -21.97 -9.51 23.69
CA ILE A 507 -21.16 -10.70 23.96
C ILE A 507 -20.63 -11.28 22.64
N ALA A 508 -21.47 -11.40 21.61
CA ALA A 508 -21.07 -11.89 20.30
C ALA A 508 -19.94 -11.04 19.70
N THR A 509 -20.03 -9.71 19.81
CA THR A 509 -18.99 -8.77 19.36
C THR A 509 -17.65 -9.01 20.07
N VAL A 510 -17.68 -9.25 21.39
CA VAL A 510 -16.46 -9.54 22.17
C VAL A 510 -15.88 -10.90 21.82
N VAL A 511 -16.73 -11.90 21.64
CA VAL A 511 -16.31 -13.26 21.24
C VAL A 511 -15.71 -13.23 19.84
N ASP A 512 -16.28 -12.49 18.90
CA ASP A 512 -15.73 -12.34 17.55
C ASP A 512 -14.33 -11.72 17.59
N GLN A 513 -14.17 -10.60 18.30
CA GLN A 513 -12.90 -9.89 18.43
C GLN A 513 -11.79 -10.74 19.11
N LEU A 514 -12.17 -11.68 19.98
CA LEU A 514 -11.26 -12.54 20.74
C LEU A 514 -11.36 -14.03 20.33
N SER A 515 -11.92 -14.31 19.15
CA SER A 515 -12.22 -15.68 18.72
C SER A 515 -10.95 -16.51 18.66
N GLY A 516 -10.95 -17.66 19.34
CA GLY A 516 -9.79 -18.57 19.38
C GLY A 516 -8.64 -18.15 20.30
N VAL A 517 -8.72 -17.01 21.00
CA VAL A 517 -7.68 -16.61 21.95
C VAL A 517 -7.77 -17.46 23.22
N PRO A 518 -6.70 -18.16 23.64
CA PRO A 518 -6.71 -18.93 24.89
C PRO A 518 -6.60 -17.98 26.09
N ILE A 519 -7.63 -17.98 26.92
CA ILE A 519 -7.72 -17.16 28.15
C ILE A 519 -8.06 -18.09 29.33
N PRO A 520 -7.58 -17.85 30.57
CA PRO A 520 -7.98 -18.67 31.71
C PRO A 520 -9.51 -18.68 31.86
N ALA A 521 -10.10 -19.84 32.09
CA ALA A 521 -11.54 -20.02 32.28
C ALA A 521 -12.07 -19.09 33.37
N SER A 522 -11.28 -18.91 34.44
CA SER A 522 -11.59 -17.99 35.54
C SER A 522 -11.62 -16.49 35.17
N ALA A 523 -11.03 -16.08 34.04
CA ALA A 523 -10.97 -14.68 33.60
C ALA A 523 -12.09 -14.28 32.64
N TRP A 524 -12.66 -15.21 31.88
CA TRP A 524 -13.63 -14.92 30.82
C TRP A 524 -14.83 -14.09 31.30
N GLU A 525 -15.56 -14.57 32.30
CA GLU A 525 -16.74 -13.85 32.81
C GLU A 525 -16.39 -12.57 33.59
N PRO A 526 -15.48 -12.57 34.58
CA PRO A 526 -15.25 -11.39 35.42
C PRO A 526 -14.35 -10.31 34.80
N LEU A 527 -13.36 -10.68 33.99
CA LEU A 527 -12.34 -9.75 33.47
C LEU A 527 -12.50 -9.45 31.99
N ILE A 528 -13.04 -10.36 31.19
CA ILE A 528 -13.20 -10.15 29.75
C ILE A 528 -14.59 -9.62 29.41
N LEU A 529 -15.63 -10.42 29.70
CA LEU A 529 -17.02 -10.07 29.40
C LEU A 529 -17.53 -8.98 30.34
N GLY A 530 -17.29 -9.11 31.65
CA GLY A 530 -17.72 -8.14 32.65
C GLY A 530 -17.12 -6.74 32.52
N SER A 531 -15.95 -6.59 31.87
CA SER A 531 -15.32 -5.29 31.63
C SER A 531 -15.77 -4.62 30.32
N ARG A 532 -16.45 -5.36 29.43
CA ARG A 532 -16.83 -4.91 28.08
C ARG A 532 -18.35 -4.78 27.93
N VAL A 533 -19.09 -5.71 28.52
CA VAL A 533 -20.55 -5.80 28.44
C VAL A 533 -21.19 -5.30 29.74
N ALA A 534 -21.93 -4.22 29.65
CA ALA A 534 -22.67 -3.64 30.76
C ALA A 534 -23.77 -4.59 31.24
N ASN A 535 -23.87 -4.75 32.56
CA ASN A 535 -24.83 -5.65 33.22
C ASN A 535 -24.74 -7.12 32.76
N TYR A 536 -23.54 -7.58 32.39
CA TYR A 536 -23.31 -8.97 32.02
C TYR A 536 -23.83 -9.93 33.10
N ALA A 537 -24.60 -10.93 32.66
CA ALA A 537 -25.08 -12.03 33.48
C ALA A 537 -24.68 -13.37 32.84
N PRO A 538 -24.24 -14.38 33.61
CA PRO A 538 -23.80 -15.66 33.07
C PRO A 538 -24.84 -16.37 32.16
N ALA A 539 -26.13 -16.17 32.45
CA ALA A 539 -27.23 -16.71 31.65
C ALA A 539 -27.23 -16.20 30.19
N MET A 540 -26.69 -15.00 29.93
CA MET A 540 -26.59 -14.45 28.58
C MET A 540 -25.59 -15.23 27.72
N LEU A 541 -24.47 -15.67 28.31
CA LEU A 541 -23.50 -16.52 27.61
C LEU A 541 -24.06 -17.93 27.40
N ASP A 542 -24.75 -18.47 28.42
CA ASP A 542 -25.37 -19.79 28.31
C ASP A 542 -26.46 -19.80 27.23
N GLU A 543 -27.21 -18.71 27.05
CA GLU A 543 -28.20 -18.57 25.99
C GLU A 543 -27.56 -18.68 24.60
N LEU A 544 -26.48 -17.94 24.34
CA LEU A 544 -25.75 -17.99 23.06
C LEU A 544 -25.09 -19.35 22.80
N MET A 545 -24.63 -20.03 23.86
CA MET A 545 -24.09 -21.40 23.72
C MET A 545 -25.19 -22.42 23.45
N ALA A 546 -26.35 -22.28 24.11
CA ALA A 546 -27.47 -23.18 23.93
C ALA A 546 -28.14 -23.04 22.56
N THR A 547 -28.15 -21.83 21.98
CA THR A 547 -28.57 -21.62 20.58
C THR A 547 -27.53 -22.07 19.56
N GLY A 548 -26.30 -22.39 20.01
CA GLY A 548 -25.21 -22.85 19.17
C GLY A 548 -24.50 -21.72 18.41
N GLU A 549 -24.72 -20.46 18.77
CA GLU A 549 -24.05 -19.30 18.16
C GLU A 549 -22.61 -19.14 18.67
N VAL A 550 -22.39 -19.46 19.95
CA VAL A 550 -21.07 -19.43 20.60
C VAL A 550 -20.66 -20.83 21.02
N LEU A 551 -19.44 -21.21 20.67
CA LEU A 551 -18.81 -22.44 21.11
C LEU A 551 -17.66 -22.12 22.06
N TRP A 552 -17.31 -23.07 22.93
CA TRP A 552 -16.08 -23.00 23.71
C TRP A 552 -15.24 -24.24 23.49
N SER A 553 -13.92 -24.08 23.61
CA SER A 553 -12.98 -25.20 23.54
C SER A 553 -11.83 -25.00 24.53
N GLY A 554 -11.40 -26.10 25.14
CA GLY A 554 -10.22 -26.10 25.99
C GLY A 554 -8.93 -26.09 25.18
N ALA A 555 -7.91 -25.41 25.70
CA ALA A 555 -6.56 -25.31 25.14
C ALA A 555 -5.48 -25.78 26.13
N GLY A 556 -5.86 -26.56 27.14
CA GLY A 556 -4.99 -27.11 28.17
C GLY A 556 -5.45 -26.78 29.60
N SER A 557 -4.99 -27.58 30.57
CA SER A 557 -5.29 -27.37 31.99
C SER A 557 -4.28 -26.44 32.66
N LEU A 558 -4.71 -25.80 33.75
CA LEU A 558 -3.87 -25.01 34.65
C LEU A 558 -3.83 -25.67 36.04
N PRO A 559 -2.84 -25.35 36.90
CA PRO A 559 -2.82 -25.85 38.27
C PRO A 559 -4.09 -25.47 39.05
N GLY A 560 -4.64 -26.43 39.81
CA GLY A 560 -5.90 -26.25 40.52
C GLY A 560 -7.11 -26.66 39.68
N ASN A 561 -8.21 -25.92 39.81
CA ASN A 561 -9.47 -26.20 39.11
C ASN A 561 -9.69 -25.24 37.93
N ASP A 562 -8.63 -24.83 37.24
CA ASP A 562 -8.66 -23.84 36.15
C ASP A 562 -8.06 -24.43 34.86
N GLY A 563 -8.29 -23.76 33.74
CA GLY A 563 -7.80 -24.20 32.43
C GLY A 563 -7.84 -23.08 31.41
N TRP A 564 -7.10 -23.23 30.32
CA TRP A 564 -7.18 -22.34 29.17
C TRP A 564 -8.42 -22.68 28.36
N VAL A 565 -9.28 -21.70 28.17
CA VAL A 565 -10.48 -21.79 27.34
C VAL A 565 -10.43 -20.72 26.27
N SER A 566 -10.89 -21.06 25.09
CA SER A 566 -11.17 -20.11 24.02
C SER A 566 -12.65 -20.15 23.67
N LEU A 567 -13.21 -18.99 23.32
CA LEU A 567 -14.57 -18.87 22.79
C LEU A 567 -14.49 -18.65 21.28
N GLN A 568 -15.50 -19.13 20.56
CA GLN A 568 -15.60 -19.01 19.11
C GLN A 568 -17.04 -18.69 18.71
N LEU A 569 -17.22 -17.87 17.68
CA LEU A 569 -18.47 -17.88 16.94
C LEU A 569 -18.55 -19.16 16.10
N ALA A 570 -19.72 -19.78 16.04
CA ALA A 570 -19.90 -21.06 15.35
C ALA A 570 -19.54 -21.00 13.86
N GLU A 571 -19.80 -19.87 13.19
CA GLU A 571 -19.42 -19.64 11.79
C GLU A 571 -17.90 -19.60 11.58
N ASN A 572 -17.15 -19.11 12.57
CA ASN A 572 -15.69 -18.94 12.51
C ASN A 572 -14.93 -20.12 13.11
N ALA A 573 -15.62 -21.05 13.78
CA ALA A 573 -15.03 -22.20 14.44
C ALA A 573 -14.11 -23.05 13.54
N PRO A 574 -14.40 -23.31 12.26
CA PRO A 574 -13.48 -24.05 11.38
C PRO A 574 -12.11 -23.39 11.19
N LEU A 575 -12.02 -22.07 11.38
CA LEU A 575 -10.79 -21.28 11.22
C LEU A 575 -10.06 -21.06 12.55
N THR A 576 -10.79 -20.99 13.66
CA THR A 576 -10.23 -20.59 14.97
C THR A 576 -10.07 -21.74 15.97
N LEU A 577 -10.69 -22.89 15.74
CA LEU A 577 -10.47 -24.08 16.56
C LEU A 577 -9.05 -24.61 16.35
N ALA A 578 -8.29 -24.67 17.43
CA ALA A 578 -6.92 -25.19 17.44
C ALA A 578 -6.83 -26.42 18.36
N PRO A 579 -7.40 -27.56 17.97
CA PRO A 579 -7.39 -28.74 18.83
C PRO A 579 -5.97 -29.30 18.92
N GLN A 580 -5.59 -29.88 20.08
CA GLN A 580 -4.20 -30.31 20.28
C GLN A 580 -3.81 -31.40 19.27
N PRO A 581 -2.78 -31.21 18.43
CA PRO A 581 -2.47 -32.16 17.35
C PRO A 581 -1.88 -33.48 17.87
N ASP A 582 -1.18 -33.44 19.02
CA ASP A 582 -0.44 -34.58 19.58
C ASP A 582 -1.19 -35.28 20.73
N PHE A 583 -2.48 -34.99 20.92
CA PHE A 583 -3.29 -35.66 21.95
C PHE A 583 -3.65 -37.10 21.53
N GLU A 584 -3.10 -38.07 22.24
CA GLU A 584 -3.42 -39.50 22.11
C GLU A 584 -4.49 -39.90 23.13
N PRO A 585 -5.70 -40.31 22.71
CA PRO A 585 -6.75 -40.69 23.64
C PRO A 585 -6.44 -42.03 24.32
N SER A 586 -6.72 -42.12 25.61
CA SER A 586 -6.74 -43.39 26.35
C SER A 586 -7.88 -44.30 25.86
N VAL A 587 -7.87 -45.58 26.24
CA VAL A 587 -8.93 -46.54 25.84
C VAL A 587 -10.32 -46.02 26.22
N LEU A 588 -10.50 -45.51 27.45
CA LEU A 588 -11.77 -44.95 27.90
C LEU A 588 -12.16 -43.69 27.12
N GLN A 589 -11.19 -42.80 26.85
CA GLN A 589 -11.43 -41.58 26.08
C GLN A 589 -11.77 -41.87 24.62
N TYR A 590 -11.16 -42.90 24.02
CA TYR A 590 -11.45 -43.35 22.67
C TYR A 590 -12.89 -43.88 22.57
N GLU A 591 -13.33 -44.70 23.53
CA GLU A 591 -14.72 -45.17 23.58
C GLU A 591 -15.72 -44.01 23.77
N LEU A 592 -15.37 -43.02 24.61
CA LEU A 592 -16.16 -41.79 24.75
C LEU A 592 -16.29 -41.03 23.42
N LEU A 593 -15.18 -40.85 22.69
CA LEU A 593 -15.21 -40.20 21.38
C LEU A 593 -16.00 -41.01 20.35
N ASN A 594 -15.92 -42.34 20.38
CA ASN A 594 -16.71 -43.21 19.51
C ASN A 594 -18.22 -43.01 19.76
N VAL A 595 -18.66 -43.01 21.02
CA VAL A 595 -20.08 -42.76 21.37
C VAL A 595 -20.54 -41.38 20.89
N LEU A 596 -19.69 -40.36 21.02
CA LEU A 596 -20.00 -38.97 20.63
C LEU A 596 -19.90 -38.71 19.12
N SER A 597 -19.13 -39.52 18.39
CA SER A 597 -18.88 -39.32 16.95
C SER A 597 -20.11 -39.63 16.09
N ALA A 598 -20.28 -38.88 15.00
CA ALA A 598 -21.34 -39.12 14.00
C ALA A 598 -21.24 -40.48 13.30
N GLN A 599 -20.05 -41.10 13.30
CA GLN A 599 -19.79 -42.44 12.77
C GLN A 599 -19.89 -43.54 13.86
N GLY A 600 -20.19 -43.14 15.09
CA GLY A 600 -20.34 -44.02 16.25
C GLY A 600 -21.60 -44.86 16.21
N GLN A 601 -21.63 -45.88 17.07
CA GLN A 601 -22.75 -46.83 17.19
C GLN A 601 -24.12 -46.18 17.49
N TYR A 602 -24.12 -44.93 17.95
CA TYR A 602 -25.31 -44.18 18.36
C TYR A 602 -25.62 -42.95 17.46
N GLY A 603 -24.91 -42.77 16.34
CA GLY A 603 -25.21 -41.71 15.34
C GLY A 603 -24.72 -40.30 15.68
N GLY A 604 -23.97 -40.13 16.78
CA GLY A 604 -23.44 -38.86 17.26
C GLY A 604 -24.49 -37.89 17.84
N GLY A 605 -24.04 -36.88 18.58
CA GLY A 605 -24.91 -35.83 19.12
C GLY A 605 -24.61 -35.41 20.55
N ALA A 606 -25.53 -34.64 21.15
CA ALA A 606 -25.47 -34.21 22.55
C ALA A 606 -26.03 -35.29 23.47
N PHE A 607 -25.28 -35.67 24.51
CA PHE A 607 -25.67 -36.69 25.47
C PHE A 607 -25.67 -36.13 26.89
N PHE A 608 -26.71 -36.47 27.66
CA PHE A 608 -26.63 -36.30 29.11
C PHE A 608 -25.66 -37.33 29.71
N PHE A 609 -25.02 -36.98 30.83
CA PHE A 609 -24.02 -37.84 31.48
C PHE A 609 -24.50 -39.28 31.70
N ARG A 610 -25.74 -39.49 32.18
CA ARG A 610 -26.28 -40.84 32.40
C ARG A 610 -26.45 -41.63 31.10
N GLN A 611 -26.89 -40.99 30.02
CA GLN A 611 -27.03 -41.65 28.71
C GLN A 611 -25.66 -42.09 28.18
N LEU A 612 -24.63 -41.26 28.39
CA LEU A 612 -23.26 -41.56 27.98
C LEU A 612 -22.64 -42.69 28.82
N ALA A 613 -22.90 -42.71 30.14
CA ALA A 613 -22.48 -43.81 31.01
C ALA A 613 -23.18 -45.14 30.66
N ASP A 614 -24.49 -45.11 30.40
CA ASP A 614 -25.25 -46.30 30.00
C ASP A 614 -24.81 -46.83 28.62
N ALA A 615 -24.46 -45.94 27.68
CA ALA A 615 -23.92 -46.29 26.37
C ALA A 615 -22.55 -46.97 26.47
N LEU A 616 -21.65 -46.49 27.35
CA LEU A 616 -20.37 -47.15 27.61
C LEU A 616 -20.56 -48.58 28.16
N VAL A 617 -21.49 -48.76 29.10
CA VAL A 617 -21.80 -50.07 29.67
C VAL A 617 -22.39 -51.00 28.62
N ALA A 618 -23.29 -50.51 27.76
CA ALA A 618 -23.85 -51.28 26.65
C ALA A 618 -22.79 -51.65 25.59
N GLY A 619 -21.77 -50.82 25.41
CA GLY A 619 -20.58 -51.08 24.58
C GLY A 619 -19.55 -52.01 25.22
N GLY A 620 -19.80 -52.52 26.43
CA GLY A 620 -18.91 -53.46 27.13
C GLY A 620 -17.80 -52.81 27.96
N THR A 621 -17.80 -51.49 28.12
CA THR A 621 -16.81 -50.75 28.92
C THR A 621 -17.41 -50.40 30.29
N GLN A 622 -16.89 -50.99 31.36
CA GLN A 622 -17.24 -50.64 32.74
C GLN A 622 -16.22 -49.68 33.33
N ALA A 623 -16.65 -48.47 33.68
CA ALA A 623 -15.84 -47.46 34.36
C ALA A 623 -16.66 -46.81 35.48
N ALA A 624 -16.01 -46.36 36.56
CA ALA A 624 -16.71 -45.63 37.62
C ALA A 624 -17.07 -44.22 37.15
N ASP A 625 -18.18 -43.66 37.67
CA ASP A 625 -18.64 -42.30 37.30
C ASP A 625 -17.53 -41.24 37.45
N ALA A 626 -16.65 -41.37 38.45
CA ALA A 626 -15.53 -40.45 38.67
C ALA A 626 -14.44 -40.53 37.58
N ASP A 627 -14.17 -41.73 37.06
CA ASP A 627 -13.19 -41.95 35.99
C ASP A 627 -13.71 -41.40 34.67
N VAL A 628 -15.02 -41.55 34.42
CA VAL A 628 -15.70 -40.98 33.24
C VAL A 628 -15.65 -39.45 33.28
N VAL A 629 -15.93 -38.83 34.43
CA VAL A 629 -15.84 -37.36 34.60
C VAL A 629 -14.41 -36.87 34.36
N THR A 630 -13.41 -37.59 34.86
CA THR A 630 -12.00 -37.25 34.66
C THR A 630 -11.63 -37.30 33.18
N ALA A 631 -11.99 -38.39 32.50
CA ALA A 631 -11.74 -38.55 31.07
C ALA A 631 -12.43 -37.48 30.20
N LEU A 632 -13.66 -37.08 30.55
CA LEU A 632 -14.37 -36.00 29.85
C LEU A 632 -13.65 -34.65 30.00
N TRP A 633 -13.13 -34.33 31.19
CA TRP A 633 -12.36 -33.10 31.37
C TRP A 633 -11.04 -33.10 30.59
N GLU A 634 -10.32 -34.23 30.58
CA GLU A 634 -9.10 -34.38 29.78
C GLU A 634 -9.37 -34.17 28.28
N LEU A 635 -10.47 -34.74 27.76
CA LEU A 635 -10.90 -34.53 26.37
C LEU A 635 -11.31 -33.08 26.09
N ALA A 636 -12.00 -32.44 27.04
CA ALA A 636 -12.41 -31.03 26.91
C ALA A 636 -11.17 -30.10 26.89
N TRP A 637 -10.18 -30.34 27.75
CA TRP A 637 -8.92 -29.58 27.76
C TRP A 637 -8.06 -29.80 26.52
N ALA A 638 -8.15 -30.97 25.90
CA ALA A 638 -7.54 -31.25 24.60
C ALA A 638 -8.30 -30.62 23.42
N GLY A 639 -9.45 -29.99 23.67
CA GLY A 639 -10.30 -29.37 22.63
C GLY A 639 -11.01 -30.39 21.74
N ARG A 640 -11.24 -31.62 22.23
CA ARG A 640 -11.90 -32.70 21.48
C ARG A 640 -13.41 -32.73 21.65
N ILE A 641 -13.90 -32.26 22.79
CA ILE A 641 -15.33 -32.20 23.11
C ILE A 641 -15.66 -30.85 23.75
N THR A 642 -16.94 -30.47 23.68
CA THR A 642 -17.47 -29.25 24.29
C THR A 642 -18.85 -29.51 24.89
N ASN A 643 -19.43 -28.50 25.53
CA ASN A 643 -20.78 -28.54 26.09
C ASN A 643 -21.61 -27.35 25.60
N ASP A 644 -22.93 -27.49 25.60
CA ASP A 644 -23.92 -26.50 25.15
C ASP A 644 -24.07 -25.30 26.10
N THR A 645 -23.39 -25.31 27.24
CA THR A 645 -23.40 -24.23 28.23
C THR A 645 -22.05 -24.10 28.93
N PHE A 646 -21.80 -22.94 29.53
CA PHE A 646 -20.58 -22.69 30.32
C PHE A 646 -20.73 -23.15 31.79
N ALA A 647 -21.92 -23.61 32.18
CA ALA A 647 -22.23 -24.02 33.54
C ALA A 647 -21.29 -25.09 34.16
N PRO A 648 -20.85 -26.14 33.43
CA PRO A 648 -19.90 -27.13 33.96
C PRO A 648 -18.54 -26.52 34.29
N VAL A 649 -18.06 -25.59 33.47
CA VAL A 649 -16.80 -24.86 33.70
C VAL A 649 -16.92 -24.01 34.97
N ARG A 650 -18.03 -23.30 35.15
CA ARG A 650 -18.30 -22.56 36.40
C ARG A 650 -18.34 -23.46 37.63
N ALA A 651 -18.95 -24.64 37.51
CA ALA A 651 -19.02 -25.60 38.61
C ALA A 651 -17.64 -26.13 39.01
N LEU A 652 -16.78 -26.42 38.02
CA LEU A 652 -15.38 -26.81 38.24
C LEU A 652 -14.61 -25.69 38.97
N LEU A 653 -14.70 -24.46 38.46
CA LEU A 653 -14.03 -23.28 39.02
C LEU A 653 -14.46 -23.00 40.47
N ALA A 654 -15.75 -23.19 40.79
CA ALA A 654 -16.28 -22.97 42.14
C ALA A 654 -15.79 -24.01 43.18
N GLY A 655 -15.32 -25.18 42.73
CA GLY A 655 -14.93 -26.31 43.58
C GLY A 655 -13.49 -26.30 44.10
N GLY A 656 -12.66 -25.32 43.74
CA GLY A 656 -11.23 -25.35 44.08
C GLY A 656 -10.51 -24.01 43.93
N THR A 657 -9.18 -24.05 43.86
CA THR A 657 -8.35 -22.84 43.68
C THR A 657 -8.20 -22.53 42.19
N THR A 658 -8.42 -21.27 41.83
CA THR A 658 -8.38 -20.76 40.44
C THR A 658 -7.36 -19.64 40.31
N ALA A 659 -6.92 -19.34 39.08
CA ALA A 659 -5.93 -18.28 38.83
C ALA A 659 -6.49 -16.89 39.17
N HIS A 660 -7.79 -16.67 38.90
CA HIS A 660 -8.50 -15.44 39.25
C HIS A 660 -9.62 -15.70 40.25
N ARG A 661 -9.76 -14.80 41.24
CA ARG A 661 -10.73 -14.94 42.34
C ARG A 661 -12.17 -14.89 41.80
N GLN A 662 -12.87 -16.00 41.94
CA GLN A 662 -14.30 -16.08 41.61
C GLN A 662 -15.14 -15.35 42.67
N ARG A 663 -16.19 -14.66 42.22
CA ARG A 663 -17.17 -14.06 43.13
C ARG A 663 -18.11 -15.18 43.60
N PRO A 664 -18.24 -15.45 44.91
CA PRO A 664 -19.12 -16.52 45.37
C PRO A 664 -20.57 -16.21 44.99
N THR A 665 -21.24 -17.17 44.37
CA THR A 665 -22.67 -17.10 44.07
C THR A 665 -23.45 -17.08 45.37
N ALA A 666 -24.38 -16.13 45.53
CA ALA A 666 -25.25 -16.09 46.70
C ALA A 666 -26.04 -17.41 46.78
N PRO A 667 -26.05 -18.12 47.93
CA PRO A 667 -26.78 -19.37 48.06
C PRO A 667 -28.27 -19.13 47.80
N ARG A 668 -28.88 -19.98 46.96
CA ARG A 668 -30.33 -19.94 46.73
C ARG A 668 -31.06 -20.16 48.06
N ALA A 669 -31.82 -19.16 48.51
CA ALA A 669 -32.73 -19.31 49.64
C ALA A 669 -33.78 -20.37 49.30
N ARG A 670 -33.72 -21.53 49.97
CA ARG A 670 -34.76 -22.57 49.87
C ARG A 670 -35.85 -22.26 50.89
N SER A 671 -37.11 -22.32 50.50
CA SER A 671 -38.21 -22.27 51.46
C SER A 671 -38.15 -23.52 52.36
N ALA A 672 -38.26 -23.32 53.67
CA ALA A 672 -38.34 -24.42 54.62
C ALA A 672 -39.64 -25.21 54.34
N ARG A 673 -39.51 -26.44 53.85
CA ARG A 673 -40.66 -27.36 53.81
C ARG A 673 -41.01 -27.73 55.25
N LEU A 674 -42.07 -27.13 55.79
CA LEU A 674 -42.71 -27.58 57.02
C LEU A 674 -43.17 -29.04 56.82
N GLY A 675 -42.45 -29.97 57.45
CA GLY A 675 -42.84 -31.36 57.50
C GLY A 675 -44.21 -31.48 58.15
N ARG A 676 -45.13 -32.19 57.50
CA ARG A 676 -46.39 -32.66 58.11
C ARG A 676 -46.04 -33.43 59.38
N ILE A 677 -46.34 -32.85 60.54
CA ILE A 677 -46.53 -33.61 61.77
C ILE A 677 -47.89 -34.30 61.64
N GLY A 678 -47.89 -35.61 61.55
CA GLY A 678 -49.08 -36.45 61.65
C GLY A 678 -48.74 -37.71 62.43
N ARG A 679 -49.40 -37.89 63.58
CA ARG A 679 -49.60 -39.20 64.20
C ARG A 679 -50.47 -40.07 63.31
#